data_AF-A0A8H3UTQ1-F1
#
_entry.id   AF-A0A8H3UTQ1-F1
#
_cell.length_a   1.000
_cell.length_b   1.000
_cell.length_c   1.000
_cell.angle_alpha   90.00
_cell.angle_beta   90.00
_cell.angle_gamma   90.00
#
_symmetry.space_group_name_H-M   'P 1'
#
loop_
_entity.id
_entity.type
_entity.pdbx_description
1 polymer ?
#
loop_
_entity_poly.entity_id
_entity_poly.type
_entity_poly.pdbx_seq_one_letter_code
_entity_poly.pdbx_strand_id
1 'polypeptide(L)'
;MFSSGARRSFALPVRRNAFATPLTAFRRVTTDAASSHADRESVPEEDDKHFEVRLSDESFETYELDPPSYTLDVTKKELKQMYYDMVAVRRMEMAADRLYKEKKIRGFCHLSTGQEAVAIGIEHGITKQDHLITAYRCHGFALMRGGTVKSIIGELLGRREGIAFGKGGSMHMFATGFYGGNGIVGAQVPVGAGIAFANQYEGKDNVTLALYGDGASNQGQVFEAFNMAKLWNLPIIFGCENNKYGMGTSAARSSALTEYYKRGQYIPGLKINAMDVLAVKQAVAYGKEWARQGKGPLVYEFVTYRYGGHSMSDPGTTYRTREEIQRMRSTNDPIAGLKMKLLDWGVTSEEELKTIDKEARSAVDAEVAEAEKMAPPDPTPTILFEDIYVRGSEPAFMRGRIPEENFYYEEADIKVPKEAPAVLLSAERVPEFETLALHGAQEPDPINGSRALPLYQTAAYNFTDAADGASKFAWSKDGYVYTRMGNPTNSVFENRMAMLEGDADLGQFRVYMKKFNIICKFVEGSDPEDIKKAIDENTRAVYCETIGNPQFNVPDLKSISSVAHEAGIPLIVDNTFGMGGFLCKPIALGADIVTESCTKWVGGHGTSMGGIVIDGGHFDWGASGKFPAFTEPADGYHGMRFWETYGLEALSARLRMDAMRDLGPCMSPFNAWMFLQGLETLPLRGERHVQNTLALAKWLQVSPYVAWVNYPGLESHPDYTLAQKVLPRGQGGVLTFGVAGNIEQVEAVVDNLKLCSHLANVGDAKTLIIHPWRTTHQQIPDDEKIKGGVTPDLIRVSVGLEHIKDIIHDFEQAFQGAGLKEAKDWVPTWKKDMKGEAWNKGTLYAPTPNGA
;
A
#
# COMPACT_ATOMS: atom_id res chain seq x y z
N MET A 1 9.83 -2.64 -63.89
CA MET A 1 9.05 -1.84 -64.87
C MET A 1 7.58 -2.18 -64.68
N PHE A 2 6.69 -1.19 -64.82
CA PHE A 2 5.26 -1.22 -65.24
C PHE A 2 4.46 -2.56 -65.16
N SER A 3 3.20 -2.64 -64.72
CA SER A 3 2.17 -1.60 -64.63
C SER A 3 0.95 -2.01 -63.77
N SER A 4 0.16 -0.99 -63.40
CA SER A 4 -1.32 -0.88 -63.50
C SER A 4 -2.26 -2.02 -63.07
N GLY A 5 -3.26 -1.62 -62.27
CA GLY A 5 -4.50 -2.36 -62.04
C GLY A 5 -5.58 -1.38 -61.59
N ALA A 6 -6.28 -0.75 -62.53
CA ALA A 6 -7.27 0.30 -62.23
C ALA A 6 -8.46 0.30 -63.21
N ARG A 7 -9.61 0.74 -62.65
CA ARG A 7 -10.91 1.08 -63.27
C ARG A 7 -11.96 -0.05 -63.26
N ARG A 8 -12.97 0.09 -62.39
CA ARG A 8 -14.33 0.66 -62.64
C ARG A 8 -15.31 -0.46 -63.01
N SER A 9 -16.61 -0.43 -62.69
CA SER A 9 -17.50 0.57 -62.07
C SER A 9 -18.80 -0.17 -61.67
N PHE A 10 -19.67 0.37 -60.80
CA PHE A 10 -21.10 0.54 -61.13
C PHE A 10 -21.84 1.48 -60.16
N ALA A 11 -22.77 2.23 -60.72
CA ALA A 11 -23.37 3.46 -60.20
C ALA A 11 -24.51 3.29 -59.17
N LEU A 12 -24.82 4.38 -58.46
CA LEU A 12 -26.15 4.66 -57.89
C LEU A 12 -26.54 6.14 -58.14
N PRO A 13 -27.84 6.48 -58.27
CA PRO A 13 -28.28 7.78 -58.81
C PRO A 13 -28.71 8.84 -57.76
N VAL A 14 -28.42 10.09 -58.12
CA VAL A 14 -29.01 11.40 -57.75
C VAL A 14 -30.09 11.45 -56.64
N ARG A 15 -29.83 12.29 -55.62
CA ARG A 15 -30.89 13.04 -54.91
C ARG A 15 -30.50 14.52 -54.66
N ARG A 16 -31.55 15.33 -54.47
CA ARG A 16 -31.61 16.80 -54.56
C ARG A 16 -31.06 17.57 -53.35
N ASN A 17 -30.85 18.87 -53.60
CA ASN A 17 -30.79 20.00 -52.68
C ASN A 17 -29.54 20.15 -51.80
N ALA A 18 -28.64 21.02 -52.26
CA ALA A 18 -27.69 21.69 -51.40
C ALA A 18 -28.42 22.65 -50.45
N PHE A 19 -28.53 22.27 -49.18
CA PHE A 19 -28.60 23.25 -48.10
C PHE A 19 -27.17 23.67 -47.77
N ALA A 20 -26.93 24.97 -47.64
CA ALA A 20 -25.62 25.47 -47.21
C ALA A 20 -25.38 25.03 -45.76
N THR A 21 -24.39 24.17 -45.55
CA THR A 21 -23.88 23.90 -44.21
C THR A 21 -23.36 25.22 -43.63
N PRO A 22 -23.81 25.65 -42.43
CA PRO A 22 -23.23 26.83 -41.81
C PRO A 22 -21.74 26.55 -41.55
N LEU A 23 -20.91 27.57 -41.76
CA LEU A 23 -19.54 27.56 -41.27
C LEU A 23 -19.59 27.44 -39.74
N THR A 24 -19.41 26.22 -39.22
CA THR A 24 -19.18 26.00 -37.80
C THR A 24 -17.87 26.67 -37.44
N ALA A 25 -17.95 27.87 -36.88
CA ALA A 25 -16.80 28.53 -36.29
C ALA A 25 -16.20 27.59 -35.23
N PHE A 26 -14.96 27.14 -35.45
CA PHE A 26 -14.22 26.37 -34.46
C PHE A 26 -13.92 27.30 -33.28
N ARG A 27 -14.80 27.29 -32.27
CA ARG A 27 -14.57 27.93 -30.97
C ARG A 27 -13.30 27.33 -30.37
N ARG A 28 -12.38 28.18 -29.92
CA ARG A 28 -11.09 27.78 -29.36
C ARG A 28 -10.81 28.62 -28.13
N VAL A 29 -10.39 27.98 -27.04
CA VAL A 29 -10.06 28.71 -25.81
C VAL A 29 -8.94 29.71 -26.05
N THR A 30 -9.24 30.99 -25.76
CA THR A 30 -8.29 32.10 -25.79
C THR A 30 -7.71 32.37 -24.40
N THR A 31 -6.88 33.41 -24.27
CA THR A 31 -6.28 33.85 -23.00
C THR A 31 -6.71 35.27 -22.64
N ASP A 32 -7.86 35.72 -23.16
CA ASP A 32 -8.36 37.08 -22.92
C ASP A 32 -8.98 37.18 -21.51
N ALA A 33 -8.29 37.89 -20.62
CA ALA A 33 -8.70 38.11 -19.24
C ALA A 33 -9.90 39.07 -19.10
N ALA A 34 -10.26 39.83 -20.15
CA ALA A 34 -11.32 40.83 -20.16
C ALA A 34 -12.63 40.34 -20.80
N SER A 35 -12.70 39.08 -21.24
CA SER A 35 -13.74 38.56 -22.15
C SER A 35 -15.13 38.24 -21.57
N SER A 36 -15.34 38.36 -20.25
CA SER A 36 -16.68 38.23 -19.63
C SER A 36 -17.43 39.58 -19.64
N HIS A 37 -18.76 39.54 -19.57
CA HIS A 37 -19.64 40.72 -19.64
C HIS A 37 -20.79 40.68 -18.62
N ALA A 38 -21.17 41.84 -18.09
CA ALA A 38 -22.39 42.06 -17.33
C ALA A 38 -23.08 43.32 -17.86
N ASP A 39 -24.42 43.38 -17.78
CA ASP A 39 -25.14 44.62 -18.07
C ASP A 39 -25.01 45.55 -16.87
N ARG A 40 -24.47 46.75 -17.08
CA ARG A 40 -24.29 47.77 -16.03
C ARG A 40 -25.60 48.20 -15.39
N GLU A 41 -26.73 48.14 -16.11
CA GLU A 41 -28.05 48.44 -15.53
C GLU A 41 -28.57 47.31 -14.62
N SER A 42 -28.00 46.10 -14.73
CA SER A 42 -28.34 44.94 -13.88
C SER A 42 -27.51 44.84 -12.60
N VAL A 43 -26.41 45.60 -12.49
CA VAL A 43 -25.53 45.58 -11.31
C VAL A 43 -26.17 46.36 -10.17
N PRO A 44 -26.49 45.73 -9.02
CA PRO A 44 -27.16 46.39 -7.91
C PRO A 44 -26.28 47.47 -7.26
N GLU A 45 -26.88 48.37 -6.48
CA GLU A 45 -26.10 49.28 -5.64
C GLU A 45 -25.47 48.53 -4.46
N GLU A 46 -26.20 47.60 -3.84
CA GLU A 46 -25.80 46.87 -2.64
C GLU A 46 -24.69 45.83 -2.90
N ASP A 47 -23.65 45.80 -2.04
CA ASP A 47 -22.44 45.01 -2.28
C ASP A 47 -22.60 43.50 -2.14
N ASP A 48 -23.50 43.06 -1.24
CA ASP A 48 -23.83 41.65 -0.97
C ASP A 48 -24.95 41.09 -1.87
N LYS A 49 -25.50 41.91 -2.79
CA LYS A 49 -26.62 41.48 -3.63
C LYS A 49 -26.12 40.82 -4.92
N HIS A 50 -26.82 39.76 -5.26
CA HIS A 50 -26.56 38.87 -6.38
C HIS A 50 -26.95 39.49 -7.73
N PHE A 51 -26.11 39.29 -8.74
CA PHE A 51 -26.35 39.69 -10.13
C PHE A 51 -25.64 38.77 -11.14
N GLU A 52 -26.15 38.77 -12.36
CA GLU A 52 -25.74 37.84 -13.40
C GLU A 52 -24.53 38.38 -14.20
N VAL A 53 -23.50 37.53 -14.37
CA VAL A 53 -22.37 37.75 -15.28
C VAL A 53 -22.33 36.63 -16.31
N ARG A 54 -22.07 37.01 -17.56
CA ARG A 54 -21.92 36.09 -18.69
C ARG A 54 -20.46 35.98 -19.14
N LEU A 55 -19.93 34.76 -19.17
CA LEU A 55 -18.64 34.41 -19.74
C LEU A 55 -18.65 34.51 -21.27
N SER A 56 -17.45 34.64 -21.84
CA SER A 56 -17.24 34.48 -23.29
C SER A 56 -17.57 33.05 -23.73
N ASP A 57 -18.13 32.91 -24.93
CA ASP A 57 -18.26 31.64 -25.64
C ASP A 57 -16.89 30.92 -25.82
N GLU A 58 -15.78 31.64 -25.71
CA GLU A 58 -14.39 31.14 -25.76
C GLU A 58 -13.80 30.73 -24.40
N SER A 59 -14.53 30.87 -23.29
CA SER A 59 -14.01 30.50 -21.96
C SER A 59 -13.73 29.00 -21.80
N PHE A 60 -14.43 28.16 -22.58
CA PHE A 60 -14.40 26.70 -22.46
C PHE A 60 -14.28 25.97 -23.81
N GLU A 61 -13.57 24.84 -23.81
CA GLU A 61 -13.48 23.87 -24.92
C GLU A 61 -13.52 22.46 -24.29
N THR A 62 -14.47 21.61 -24.72
CA THR A 62 -14.85 20.37 -24.03
C THR A 62 -14.38 19.10 -24.73
N TYR A 63 -14.26 18.02 -23.96
CA TYR A 63 -14.00 16.65 -24.42
C TYR A 63 -14.79 15.65 -23.58
N GLU A 64 -15.71 14.91 -24.21
CA GLU A 64 -16.62 13.94 -23.56
C GLU A 64 -17.49 14.52 -22.41
N LEU A 65 -17.74 15.84 -22.42
CA LEU A 65 -18.70 16.51 -21.51
C LEU A 65 -19.45 17.67 -22.19
N ASP A 66 -20.61 18.00 -21.63
CA ASP A 66 -21.30 19.26 -21.87
C ASP A 66 -20.53 20.43 -21.22
N PRO A 67 -20.56 21.64 -21.81
CA PRO A 67 -19.88 22.80 -21.25
C PRO A 67 -20.53 23.25 -19.93
N PRO A 68 -19.75 23.80 -18.98
CA PRO A 68 -20.32 24.52 -17.85
C PRO A 68 -21.24 25.65 -18.31
N SER A 69 -22.16 26.08 -17.44
CA SER A 69 -22.95 27.30 -17.70
C SER A 69 -22.01 28.47 -17.98
N TYR A 70 -22.26 29.17 -19.10
CA TYR A 70 -21.61 30.44 -19.44
C TYR A 70 -22.18 31.62 -18.63
N THR A 71 -23.16 31.35 -17.76
CA THR A 71 -23.79 32.32 -16.86
C THR A 71 -23.46 31.94 -15.42
N LEU A 72 -23.03 32.92 -14.63
CA LEU A 72 -22.72 32.80 -13.21
C LEU A 72 -23.36 33.93 -12.42
N ASP A 73 -23.78 33.61 -11.21
CA ASP A 73 -24.30 34.55 -10.23
C ASP A 73 -23.17 34.93 -9.25
N VAL A 74 -23.01 36.23 -9.00
CA VAL A 74 -21.93 36.83 -8.18
C VAL A 74 -22.42 38.05 -7.43
N THR A 75 -21.63 38.49 -6.44
CA THR A 75 -21.85 39.75 -5.71
C THR A 75 -20.71 40.72 -5.97
N LYS A 76 -20.95 42.02 -5.80
CA LYS A 76 -19.90 43.06 -5.96
C LYS A 76 -18.76 42.81 -4.98
N LYS A 77 -19.11 42.43 -3.75
CA LYS A 77 -18.19 42.04 -2.68
C LYS A 77 -17.30 40.86 -3.06
N GLU A 78 -17.85 39.82 -3.67
CA GLU A 78 -17.05 38.69 -4.16
C GLU A 78 -16.04 39.13 -5.21
N LEU A 79 -16.46 39.93 -6.20
CA LEU A 79 -15.57 40.40 -7.27
C LEU A 79 -14.47 41.33 -6.74
N LYS A 80 -14.79 42.22 -5.78
CA LYS A 80 -13.81 43.06 -5.07
C LYS A 80 -12.82 42.20 -4.28
N GLN A 81 -13.28 41.14 -3.62
CA GLN A 81 -12.44 40.20 -2.87
C GLN A 81 -11.49 39.43 -3.79
N MET A 82 -11.98 38.84 -4.90
CA MET A 82 -11.11 38.21 -5.91
C MET A 82 -10.03 39.16 -6.44
N TYR A 83 -10.38 40.42 -6.67
CA TYR A 83 -9.41 41.44 -7.09
C TYR A 83 -8.35 41.71 -6.02
N TYR A 84 -8.77 41.91 -4.76
CA TYR A 84 -7.87 42.06 -3.62
C TYR A 84 -6.91 40.87 -3.51
N ASP A 85 -7.42 39.64 -3.57
CA ASP A 85 -6.63 38.42 -3.38
C ASP A 85 -5.60 38.19 -4.50
N MET A 86 -5.98 38.46 -5.76
CA MET A 86 -5.00 38.41 -6.86
C MET A 86 -3.92 39.49 -6.71
N VAL A 87 -4.28 40.72 -6.27
CA VAL A 87 -3.30 41.78 -5.99
C VAL A 87 -2.40 41.41 -4.81
N ALA A 88 -2.93 40.75 -3.78
CA ALA A 88 -2.19 40.29 -2.62
C ALA A 88 -1.17 39.20 -2.99
N VAL A 89 -1.57 38.17 -3.75
CA VAL A 89 -0.67 37.14 -4.29
C VAL A 89 0.42 37.78 -5.15
N ARG A 90 0.05 38.66 -6.11
CA ARG A 90 1.01 39.38 -6.96
C ARG A 90 2.02 40.18 -6.13
N ARG A 91 1.59 40.86 -5.07
CA ARG A 91 2.47 41.65 -4.19
C ARG A 91 3.39 40.76 -3.35
N MET A 92 2.88 39.66 -2.81
CA MET A 92 3.66 38.67 -2.04
C MET A 92 4.76 38.06 -2.90
N GLU A 93 4.45 37.65 -4.13
CA GLU A 93 5.43 37.08 -5.06
C GLU A 93 6.48 38.12 -5.51
N MET A 94 6.09 39.40 -5.65
CA MET A 94 7.05 40.50 -5.88
C MET A 94 7.94 40.78 -4.66
N ALA A 95 7.44 40.58 -3.44
CA ALA A 95 8.27 40.63 -2.23
C ALA A 95 9.26 39.46 -2.19
N ALA A 96 8.83 38.25 -2.54
CA ALA A 96 9.71 37.08 -2.67
C ALA A 96 10.80 37.26 -3.73
N ASP A 97 10.47 37.82 -4.91
CA ASP A 97 11.46 38.21 -5.94
C ASP A 97 12.54 39.15 -5.38
N ARG A 98 12.11 40.21 -4.66
CA ARG A 98 13.00 41.18 -4.01
C ARG A 98 13.91 40.50 -2.99
N LEU A 99 13.33 39.75 -2.05
CA LEU A 99 14.04 39.11 -0.95
C LEU A 99 15.02 38.02 -1.42
N TYR A 100 14.72 37.35 -2.54
CA TYR A 100 15.64 36.43 -3.19
C TYR A 100 16.83 37.18 -3.84
N LYS A 101 16.60 38.31 -4.50
CA LYS A 101 17.66 39.16 -5.05
C LYS A 101 18.55 39.78 -3.97
N GLU A 102 17.98 40.08 -2.81
CA GLU A 102 18.69 40.46 -1.59
C GLU A 102 19.43 39.29 -0.91
N LYS A 103 19.33 38.06 -1.45
CA LYS A 103 19.93 36.81 -0.92
C LYS A 103 19.42 36.38 0.46
N LYS A 104 18.27 36.93 0.89
CA LYS A 104 17.57 36.54 2.12
C LYS A 104 16.81 35.23 1.93
N ILE A 105 16.15 35.06 0.79
CA ILE A 105 15.62 33.76 0.32
C ILE A 105 16.74 33.02 -0.43
N ARG A 106 16.82 31.70 -0.28
CA ARG A 106 17.83 30.83 -0.90
C ARG A 106 17.20 29.57 -1.48
N GLY A 107 17.99 28.78 -2.20
CA GLY A 107 17.53 27.51 -2.77
C GLY A 107 16.55 27.71 -3.92
N PHE A 108 15.45 26.97 -3.91
CA PHE A 108 14.39 27.11 -4.90
C PHE A 108 13.41 28.23 -4.52
N CYS A 109 12.91 28.94 -5.53
CA CYS A 109 11.81 29.90 -5.39
C CYS A 109 11.05 29.98 -6.72
N HIS A 110 9.76 29.61 -6.72
CA HIS A 110 8.95 29.46 -7.93
C HIS A 110 7.72 30.38 -7.90
N LEU A 111 7.85 31.57 -8.48
CA LEU A 111 6.82 32.62 -8.40
C LEU A 111 5.63 32.33 -9.35
N SER A 112 4.40 32.40 -8.84
CA SER A 112 3.14 32.24 -9.60
C SER A 112 2.71 33.48 -10.39
N THR A 113 3.53 34.55 -10.45
CA THR A 113 3.15 35.81 -11.12
C THR A 113 2.63 35.63 -12.56
N GLY A 114 1.39 36.05 -12.80
CA GLY A 114 0.64 35.87 -14.05
C GLY A 114 -0.39 34.72 -14.02
N GLN A 115 -0.39 33.89 -12.98
CA GLN A 115 -1.27 32.73 -12.81
C GLN A 115 -2.27 32.91 -11.67
N GLU A 116 -2.45 34.15 -11.16
CA GLU A 116 -3.26 34.42 -9.96
C GLU A 116 -4.72 33.95 -10.13
N ALA A 117 -5.29 34.11 -11.33
CA ALA A 117 -6.64 33.64 -11.67
C ALA A 117 -6.83 32.13 -11.45
N VAL A 118 -5.78 31.32 -11.54
CA VAL A 118 -5.85 29.86 -11.28
C VAL A 118 -6.11 29.62 -9.79
N ALA A 119 -5.29 30.19 -8.90
CA ALA A 119 -5.39 29.93 -7.47
C ALA A 119 -6.64 30.57 -6.84
N ILE A 120 -6.93 31.83 -7.18
CA ILE A 120 -8.11 32.54 -6.67
C ILE A 120 -9.39 31.92 -7.26
N GLY A 121 -9.42 31.63 -8.56
CA GLY A 121 -10.60 31.04 -9.20
C GLY A 121 -10.91 29.64 -8.69
N ILE A 122 -9.89 28.81 -8.43
CA ILE A 122 -10.08 27.51 -7.78
C ILE A 122 -10.67 27.69 -6.38
N GLU A 123 -10.10 28.56 -5.55
CA GLU A 123 -10.56 28.72 -4.16
C GLU A 123 -12.02 29.20 -4.07
N HIS A 124 -12.42 30.14 -4.93
CA HIS A 124 -13.82 30.59 -5.04
C HIS A 124 -14.77 29.56 -5.69
N GLY A 125 -14.25 28.48 -6.27
CA GLY A 125 -15.02 27.36 -6.81
C GLY A 125 -15.20 26.19 -5.84
N ILE A 126 -14.54 26.20 -4.68
CA ILE A 126 -14.53 25.11 -3.69
C ILE A 126 -14.84 25.62 -2.27
N THR A 127 -14.77 24.74 -1.28
CA THR A 127 -14.81 25.11 0.14
C THR A 127 -13.49 24.77 0.85
N LYS A 128 -13.33 25.23 2.11
CA LYS A 128 -12.17 24.87 2.94
C LYS A 128 -12.11 23.37 3.30
N GLN A 129 -13.24 22.67 3.20
CA GLN A 129 -13.34 21.22 3.44
C GLN A 129 -12.92 20.39 2.22
N ASP A 130 -13.03 20.92 0.99
CA ASP A 130 -12.47 20.27 -0.19
C ASP A 130 -10.94 20.25 -0.12
N HIS A 131 -10.30 19.34 -0.86
CA HIS A 131 -8.87 19.10 -0.75
C HIS A 131 -8.11 19.59 -1.99
N LEU A 132 -6.94 20.22 -1.80
CA LEU A 132 -6.09 20.69 -2.89
C LEU A 132 -4.66 20.17 -2.71
N ILE A 133 -4.04 19.72 -3.80
CA ILE A 133 -2.62 19.38 -3.85
C ILE A 133 -1.99 19.89 -5.15
N THR A 134 -0.78 20.45 -5.08
CA THR A 134 -0.05 20.97 -6.26
C THR A 134 1.45 20.70 -6.21
N ALA A 135 2.15 21.02 -7.29
CA ALA A 135 3.60 21.01 -7.37
C ALA A 135 4.23 22.21 -6.62
N TYR A 136 5.54 22.37 -6.71
CA TYR A 136 6.35 23.38 -6.01
C TYR A 136 6.05 24.87 -6.33
N ARG A 137 5.17 25.21 -7.28
CA ARG A 137 4.75 26.61 -7.55
C ARG A 137 3.51 26.96 -6.71
N CYS A 138 3.67 26.91 -5.40
CA CYS A 138 2.54 26.75 -4.49
C CYS A 138 2.10 27.99 -3.71
N HIS A 139 2.85 29.10 -3.72
CA HIS A 139 2.64 30.20 -2.77
C HIS A 139 1.23 30.81 -2.81
N GLY A 140 0.68 31.03 -4.01
CA GLY A 140 -0.68 31.53 -4.18
C GLY A 140 -1.74 30.57 -3.62
N PHE A 141 -1.57 29.27 -3.85
CA PHE A 141 -2.43 28.23 -3.26
C PHE A 141 -2.27 28.18 -1.73
N ALA A 142 -1.05 28.26 -1.20
CA ALA A 142 -0.82 28.28 0.24
C ALA A 142 -1.53 29.45 0.94
N LEU A 143 -1.51 30.65 0.34
CA LEU A 143 -2.23 31.83 0.84
C LEU A 143 -3.75 31.59 0.82
N MET A 144 -4.29 31.15 -0.32
CA MET A 144 -5.72 30.87 -0.45
C MET A 144 -6.21 29.75 0.49
N ARG A 145 -5.36 28.77 0.77
CA ARG A 145 -5.68 27.62 1.64
C ARG A 145 -5.38 27.82 3.13
N GLY A 146 -5.24 29.07 3.58
CA GLY A 146 -5.21 29.44 4.99
C GLY A 146 -3.83 29.75 5.57
N GLY A 147 -2.77 29.74 4.75
CA GLY A 147 -1.53 30.41 5.09
C GLY A 147 -1.70 31.93 5.09
N THR A 148 -0.89 32.64 5.88
CA THR A 148 -0.79 34.11 5.83
C THR A 148 0.45 34.55 5.06
N VAL A 149 0.48 35.78 4.55
CA VAL A 149 1.67 36.36 3.88
C VAL A 149 2.89 36.25 4.80
N LYS A 150 2.70 36.56 6.09
CA LYS A 150 3.71 36.47 7.15
C LYS A 150 4.28 35.05 7.26
N SER A 151 3.42 34.04 7.30
CA SER A 151 3.85 32.63 7.41
C SER A 151 4.55 32.13 6.14
N ILE A 152 4.12 32.56 4.96
CA ILE A 152 4.68 32.15 3.66
C ILE A 152 6.03 32.81 3.41
N ILE A 153 6.13 34.13 3.65
CA ILE A 153 7.38 34.88 3.54
C ILE A 153 8.36 34.46 4.65
N GLY A 154 7.86 34.18 5.85
CA GLY A 154 8.64 33.60 6.95
C GLY A 154 9.27 32.26 6.54
N GLU A 155 8.49 31.38 5.92
CA GLU A 155 8.99 30.08 5.42
C GLU A 155 10.04 30.25 4.31
N LEU A 156 9.80 31.16 3.35
CA LEU A 156 10.76 31.47 2.29
C LEU A 156 12.08 32.04 2.85
N LEU A 157 12.01 32.80 3.94
CA LEU A 157 13.15 33.35 4.66
C LEU A 157 13.79 32.33 5.64
N GLY A 158 13.27 31.10 5.74
CA GLY A 158 13.74 30.06 6.65
C GLY A 158 13.57 30.44 8.12
N ARG A 159 12.39 30.96 8.51
CA ARG A 159 12.09 31.48 9.86
C ARG A 159 11.24 30.53 10.67
N ARG A 160 11.40 30.58 12.00
CA ARG A 160 10.71 29.68 12.93
C ARG A 160 9.18 29.80 12.92
N GLU A 161 8.65 30.99 12.66
CA GLU A 161 7.21 31.27 12.50
C GLU A 161 6.73 31.08 11.04
N GLY A 162 7.54 30.46 10.18
CA GLY A 162 7.11 30.05 8.84
C GLY A 162 6.03 28.97 8.87
N ILE A 163 5.28 28.82 7.77
CA ILE A 163 4.16 27.87 7.65
C ILE A 163 4.56 26.40 7.83
N ALA A 164 5.84 26.06 7.58
CA ALA A 164 6.46 24.78 7.89
C ALA A 164 7.68 24.96 8.82
N PHE A 165 7.61 25.98 9.69
CA PHE A 165 8.59 26.35 10.71
C PHE A 165 10.03 26.61 10.20
N GLY A 166 10.17 26.98 8.93
CA GLY A 166 11.44 27.21 8.24
C GLY A 166 12.13 25.95 7.73
N LYS A 167 11.48 24.78 7.82
CA LYS A 167 12.03 23.48 7.39
C LYS A 167 11.77 23.17 5.91
N GLY A 168 10.67 23.68 5.33
CA GLY A 168 10.19 23.31 4.00
C GLY A 168 10.62 24.25 2.86
N GLY A 169 10.74 25.54 3.16
CA GLY A 169 11.03 26.59 2.17
C GLY A 169 9.95 26.71 1.07
N SER A 170 10.34 27.28 -0.08
CA SER A 170 9.40 27.58 -1.20
C SER A 170 8.57 26.40 -1.69
N MET A 171 9.13 25.19 -1.65
CA MET A 171 8.53 24.04 -2.33
C MET A 171 7.57 23.24 -1.45
N HIS A 172 7.56 23.46 -0.12
CA HIS A 172 6.92 22.56 0.84
C HIS A 172 6.14 23.34 1.91
N MET A 173 5.01 23.93 1.50
CA MET A 173 4.07 24.64 2.36
C MET A 173 2.77 23.84 2.46
N PHE A 174 2.26 23.61 3.67
CA PHE A 174 1.09 22.77 3.94
C PHE A 174 0.07 23.53 4.80
N ALA A 175 -1.21 23.22 4.66
CA ALA A 175 -2.28 23.73 5.51
C ALA A 175 -3.45 22.71 5.57
N THR A 176 -4.43 22.93 6.45
CA THR A 176 -5.61 22.05 6.51
C THR A 176 -6.36 22.05 5.17
N GLY A 177 -6.56 20.87 4.60
CA GLY A 177 -7.13 20.73 3.25
C GLY A 177 -6.21 21.20 2.11
N PHE A 178 -4.90 21.38 2.37
CA PHE A 178 -3.88 21.70 1.36
C PHE A 178 -2.61 20.89 1.56
N TYR A 179 -2.44 19.88 0.73
CA TYR A 179 -1.48 18.78 0.89
C TYR A 179 -0.13 19.06 0.22
N GLY A 180 0.32 20.32 0.29
CA GLY A 180 1.67 20.69 -0.09
C GLY A 180 1.80 21.40 -1.43
N GLY A 181 2.83 22.24 -1.49
CA GLY A 181 3.72 22.19 -2.64
C GLY A 181 4.53 20.89 -2.64
N ASN A 182 4.71 20.30 -3.82
CA ASN A 182 5.42 19.04 -3.99
C ASN A 182 6.60 19.18 -4.97
N GLY A 183 7.80 18.83 -4.49
CA GLY A 183 9.07 19.00 -5.22
C GLY A 183 9.28 18.01 -6.37
N ILE A 184 8.76 16.79 -6.25
CA ILE A 184 8.93 15.72 -7.24
C ILE A 184 7.84 15.81 -8.30
N VAL A 185 8.24 16.05 -9.55
CA VAL A 185 7.34 16.34 -10.68
C VAL A 185 6.39 15.16 -10.94
N GLY A 186 5.09 15.37 -10.70
CA GLY A 186 4.01 14.41 -10.98
C GLY A 186 3.67 13.48 -9.83
N ALA A 187 4.50 13.41 -8.78
CA ALA A 187 4.26 12.54 -7.62
C ALA A 187 3.01 12.94 -6.82
N GLN A 188 2.64 14.22 -6.88
CA GLN A 188 1.44 14.74 -6.23
C GLN A 188 0.12 14.27 -6.88
N VAL A 189 0.17 13.74 -8.11
CA VAL A 189 -1.05 13.33 -8.84
C VAL A 189 -1.60 12.00 -8.32
N PRO A 190 -0.80 10.93 -8.14
CA PRO A 190 -1.21 9.75 -7.38
C PRO A 190 -1.63 10.06 -5.93
N VAL A 191 -0.91 10.96 -5.24
CA VAL A 191 -1.26 11.37 -3.86
C VAL A 191 -2.63 12.05 -3.83
N GLY A 192 -2.92 12.92 -4.79
CA GLY A 192 -4.25 13.52 -4.97
C GLY A 192 -5.34 12.47 -5.21
N ALA A 193 -5.09 11.46 -6.05
CA ALA A 193 -6.01 10.34 -6.24
C ALA A 193 -6.22 9.53 -4.93
N GLY A 194 -5.17 9.34 -4.13
CA GLY A 194 -5.26 8.73 -2.80
C GLY A 194 -6.11 9.54 -1.81
N ILE A 195 -6.01 10.87 -1.82
CA ILE A 195 -6.85 11.77 -1.01
C ILE A 195 -8.32 11.69 -1.45
N ALA A 196 -8.58 11.63 -2.76
CA ALA A 196 -9.94 11.46 -3.29
C ALA A 196 -10.53 10.08 -2.94
N PHE A 197 -9.71 9.03 -2.98
CA PHE A 197 -10.08 7.70 -2.51
C PHE A 197 -10.40 7.71 -1.01
N ALA A 198 -9.60 8.37 -0.18
CA ALA A 198 -9.89 8.51 1.25
C ALA A 198 -11.22 9.24 1.50
N ASN A 199 -11.52 10.33 0.77
CA ASN A 199 -12.81 11.01 0.85
C ASN A 199 -13.98 10.05 0.54
N GLN A 200 -13.89 9.30 -0.56
CA GLN A 200 -14.91 8.33 -0.97
C GLN A 200 -15.04 7.18 0.04
N TYR A 201 -13.93 6.66 0.57
CA TYR A 201 -13.88 5.55 1.51
C TYR A 201 -14.48 5.92 2.88
N GLU A 202 -14.25 7.16 3.33
CA GLU A 202 -14.82 7.71 4.58
C GLU A 202 -16.24 8.29 4.40
N GLY A 203 -16.82 8.23 3.19
CA GLY A 203 -18.15 8.78 2.91
C GLY A 203 -18.23 10.31 2.97
N LYS A 204 -17.12 11.02 2.77
CA LYS A 204 -17.03 12.48 2.78
C LYS A 204 -17.43 13.07 1.42
N ASP A 205 -18.35 14.02 1.44
CA ASP A 205 -18.84 14.80 0.29
C ASP A 205 -17.83 15.89 -0.16
N ASN A 206 -16.54 15.54 -0.22
CA ASN A 206 -15.43 16.44 -0.53
C ASN A 206 -14.77 16.09 -1.86
N VAL A 207 -14.58 17.10 -2.72
CA VAL A 207 -13.82 16.94 -3.97
C VAL A 207 -12.32 17.16 -3.71
N THR A 208 -11.46 16.47 -4.46
CA THR A 208 -10.02 16.76 -4.47
C THR A 208 -9.59 17.40 -5.80
N LEU A 209 -8.73 18.41 -5.75
CA LEU A 209 -8.05 18.98 -6.91
C LEU A 209 -6.57 18.61 -6.88
N ALA A 210 -6.12 17.87 -7.89
CA ALA A 210 -4.73 17.44 -8.04
C ALA A 210 -4.09 18.16 -9.23
N LEU A 211 -3.30 19.19 -8.93
CA LEU A 211 -2.73 20.10 -9.91
C LEU A 211 -1.32 19.69 -10.33
N TYR A 212 -0.99 19.86 -11.62
CA TYR A 212 0.30 19.54 -12.22
C TYR A 212 0.58 20.42 -13.44
N GLY A 213 1.86 20.70 -13.74
CA GLY A 213 2.21 21.56 -14.90
C GLY A 213 2.21 20.81 -16.25
N ASP A 214 2.24 21.55 -17.36
CA ASP A 214 2.30 20.98 -18.72
C ASP A 214 3.46 19.99 -18.94
N GLY A 215 4.64 20.26 -18.38
CA GLY A 215 5.77 19.32 -18.41
C GLY A 215 5.54 18.05 -17.58
N ALA A 216 4.77 18.13 -16.49
CA ALA A 216 4.46 17.00 -15.61
C ALA A 216 3.42 16.04 -16.22
N SER A 217 2.60 16.51 -17.17
CA SER A 217 1.58 15.70 -17.87
C SER A 217 2.12 14.44 -18.57
N ASN A 218 3.44 14.38 -18.82
CA ASN A 218 4.13 13.28 -19.50
C ASN A 218 4.68 12.20 -18.54
N GLN A 219 4.45 12.32 -17.23
CA GLN A 219 4.89 11.33 -16.23
C GLN A 219 3.96 10.10 -16.23
N GLY A 220 4.54 8.89 -16.22
CA GLY A 220 3.77 7.64 -16.27
C GLY A 220 2.72 7.52 -15.16
N GLN A 221 3.11 7.84 -13.93
CA GLN A 221 2.24 7.85 -12.74
C GLN A 221 1.00 8.74 -12.85
N VAL A 222 0.99 9.75 -13.74
CA VAL A 222 -0.21 10.57 -14.01
C VAL A 222 -1.28 9.74 -14.73
N PHE A 223 -0.87 8.91 -15.71
CA PHE A 223 -1.78 8.03 -16.44
C PHE A 223 -2.23 6.82 -15.59
N GLU A 224 -1.37 6.32 -14.71
CA GLU A 224 -1.74 5.30 -13.71
C GLU A 224 -2.80 5.85 -12.74
N ALA A 225 -2.61 7.07 -12.23
CA ALA A 225 -3.59 7.77 -11.40
C ALA A 225 -4.91 8.02 -12.14
N PHE A 226 -4.88 8.39 -13.43
CA PHE A 226 -6.07 8.51 -14.27
C PHE A 226 -6.82 7.18 -14.38
N ASN A 227 -6.12 6.09 -14.67
CA ASN A 227 -6.71 4.76 -14.80
C ASN A 227 -7.42 4.32 -13.52
N MET A 228 -6.72 4.38 -12.38
CA MET A 228 -7.29 4.01 -11.08
C MET A 228 -8.44 4.94 -10.68
N ALA A 229 -8.29 6.25 -10.87
CA ALA A 229 -9.33 7.21 -10.53
C ALA A 229 -10.61 7.02 -11.37
N LYS A 230 -10.50 6.63 -12.64
CA LYS A 230 -11.66 6.31 -13.46
C LYS A 230 -12.27 4.96 -13.08
N LEU A 231 -11.44 3.95 -12.83
CA LEU A 231 -11.87 2.61 -12.44
C LEU A 231 -12.69 2.62 -11.14
N TRP A 232 -12.27 3.41 -10.15
CA TRP A 232 -12.98 3.56 -8.87
C TRP A 232 -13.95 4.74 -8.82
N ASN A 233 -14.04 5.49 -9.92
CA ASN A 233 -14.94 6.62 -10.11
C ASN A 233 -14.78 7.72 -9.04
N LEU A 234 -13.52 8.07 -8.75
CA LEU A 234 -13.12 8.95 -7.63
C LEU A 234 -13.61 10.41 -7.78
N PRO A 235 -13.91 11.11 -6.67
CA PRO A 235 -14.31 12.52 -6.68
C PRO A 235 -13.09 13.46 -6.83
N ILE A 236 -12.48 13.48 -8.02
CA ILE A 236 -11.23 14.20 -8.29
C ILE A 236 -11.22 15.01 -9.59
N ILE A 237 -10.69 16.22 -9.54
CA ILE A 237 -10.37 17.05 -10.70
C ILE A 237 -8.84 17.07 -10.87
N PHE A 238 -8.35 16.52 -11.98
CA PHE A 238 -6.94 16.55 -12.36
C PHE A 238 -6.64 17.81 -13.17
N GLY A 239 -5.90 18.77 -12.60
CA GLY A 239 -5.70 20.09 -13.22
C GLY A 239 -4.32 20.28 -13.85
N CYS A 240 -4.24 20.31 -15.17
CA CYS A 240 -3.04 20.70 -15.90
C CYS A 240 -2.90 22.23 -15.98
N GLU A 241 -1.98 22.81 -15.21
CA GLU A 241 -1.59 24.22 -15.29
C GLU A 241 -0.68 24.48 -16.51
N ASN A 242 -1.30 24.61 -17.68
CA ASN A 242 -0.62 24.82 -18.96
C ASN A 242 -0.12 26.26 -19.10
N ASN A 243 1.09 26.50 -18.61
CA ASN A 243 1.82 27.76 -18.73
C ASN A 243 2.77 27.80 -19.94
N LYS A 244 2.58 26.85 -20.88
CA LYS A 244 3.33 26.63 -22.13
C LYS A 244 4.76 26.11 -21.99
N TYR A 245 5.33 26.04 -20.79
CA TYR A 245 6.76 25.75 -20.59
C TYR A 245 7.09 24.95 -19.30
N GLY A 246 7.28 23.64 -19.45
CA GLY A 246 7.96 22.79 -18.48
C GLY A 246 9.45 23.11 -18.38
N MET A 247 9.84 23.85 -17.33
CA MET A 247 11.17 24.45 -17.18
C MET A 247 11.56 25.30 -18.40
N GLY A 248 12.48 24.85 -19.24
CA GLY A 248 12.87 25.50 -20.51
C GLY A 248 12.34 24.79 -21.76
N THR A 249 11.52 23.76 -21.61
CA THR A 249 10.96 22.99 -22.72
C THR A 249 9.52 23.40 -22.97
N SER A 250 9.25 23.96 -24.14
CA SER A 250 7.90 24.34 -24.56
C SER A 250 7.01 23.11 -24.75
N ALA A 251 5.69 23.28 -24.52
CA ALA A 251 4.68 22.24 -24.67
C ALA A 251 4.81 21.40 -25.96
N ALA A 252 5.04 22.07 -27.10
CA ALA A 252 5.20 21.41 -28.41
C ALA A 252 6.51 20.62 -28.59
N ARG A 253 7.48 20.77 -27.68
CA ARG A 253 8.73 19.98 -27.65
C ARG A 253 8.71 18.88 -26.57
N SER A 254 7.85 18.98 -25.56
CA SER A 254 7.71 17.97 -24.50
C SER A 254 6.59 16.96 -24.77
N SER A 255 5.55 17.35 -25.49
CA SER A 255 4.29 16.60 -25.58
C SER A 255 3.84 16.41 -27.03
N ALA A 256 3.63 15.16 -27.45
CA ALA A 256 3.08 14.86 -28.78
C ALA A 256 1.62 15.34 -28.94
N LEU A 257 0.83 15.26 -27.87
CA LEU A 257 -0.50 15.86 -27.75
C LEU A 257 -0.45 17.02 -26.74
N THR A 258 -0.65 18.25 -27.23
CA THR A 258 -0.62 19.49 -26.43
C THR A 258 -2.03 19.97 -26.02
N GLU A 259 -3.06 19.21 -26.36
CA GLU A 259 -4.42 19.35 -25.83
C GLU A 259 -4.49 18.55 -24.51
N TYR A 260 -4.07 19.18 -23.42
CA TYR A 260 -3.84 18.48 -22.16
C TYR A 260 -5.13 17.97 -21.53
N TYR A 261 -6.25 18.66 -21.75
CA TYR A 261 -7.58 18.21 -21.33
C TYR A 261 -8.02 16.87 -21.92
N LYS A 262 -7.48 16.46 -23.09
CA LYS A 262 -7.78 15.15 -23.73
C LYS A 262 -6.88 14.01 -23.24
N ARG A 263 -5.87 14.29 -22.43
CA ARG A 263 -4.84 13.31 -22.02
C ARG A 263 -5.38 12.22 -21.09
N GLY A 264 -6.54 12.46 -20.47
CA GLY A 264 -7.29 11.46 -19.71
C GLY A 264 -7.93 10.35 -20.55
N GLN A 265 -7.94 10.48 -21.88
CA GLN A 265 -8.54 9.51 -22.82
C GLN A 265 -10.02 9.22 -22.53
N TYR A 266 -10.32 8.25 -21.67
CA TYR A 266 -11.67 7.89 -21.23
C TYR A 266 -12.19 8.75 -20.06
N ILE A 267 -11.39 9.69 -19.56
CA ILE A 267 -11.83 10.70 -18.58
C ILE A 267 -12.26 11.97 -19.34
N PRO A 268 -13.49 12.48 -19.14
CA PRO A 268 -13.92 13.75 -19.70
C PRO A 268 -13.04 14.91 -19.25
N GLY A 269 -12.86 15.89 -20.12
CA GLY A 269 -11.92 16.97 -19.86
C GLY A 269 -12.33 18.33 -20.41
N LEU A 270 -11.94 19.37 -19.68
CA LEU A 270 -12.34 20.75 -19.92
C LEU A 270 -11.11 21.64 -20.02
N LYS A 271 -10.96 22.35 -21.13
CA LYS A 271 -9.96 23.39 -21.29
C LYS A 271 -10.56 24.74 -20.98
N ILE A 272 -9.83 25.55 -20.23
CA ILE A 272 -10.34 26.73 -19.53
C ILE A 272 -9.43 27.92 -19.83
N ASN A 273 -10.01 29.08 -20.17
CA ASN A 273 -9.28 30.35 -20.18
C ASN A 273 -8.91 30.74 -18.74
N ALA A 274 -7.74 30.28 -18.29
CA ALA A 274 -7.27 30.49 -16.92
C ALA A 274 -6.44 31.78 -16.75
N MET A 275 -6.71 32.76 -17.61
CA MET A 275 -6.42 34.18 -17.36
C MET A 275 -7.69 34.94 -16.92
N ASP A 276 -8.90 34.37 -17.07
CA ASP A 276 -10.15 34.90 -16.53
C ASP A 276 -10.55 34.13 -15.26
N VAL A 277 -10.46 34.80 -14.10
CA VAL A 277 -10.75 34.20 -12.78
C VAL A 277 -12.19 33.68 -12.67
N LEU A 278 -13.13 34.28 -13.39
CA LEU A 278 -14.53 33.87 -13.39
C LEU A 278 -14.76 32.57 -14.18
N ALA A 279 -14.03 32.37 -15.27
CA ALA A 279 -14.04 31.12 -16.03
C ALA A 279 -13.45 29.97 -15.20
N VAL A 280 -12.39 30.24 -14.42
CA VAL A 280 -11.80 29.27 -13.49
C VAL A 280 -12.79 28.90 -12.38
N LYS A 281 -13.39 29.88 -11.68
CA LYS A 281 -14.43 29.64 -10.66
C LYS A 281 -15.54 28.75 -11.22
N GLN A 282 -16.09 29.14 -12.37
CA GLN A 282 -17.25 28.46 -12.95
C GLN A 282 -16.95 27.03 -13.39
N ALA A 283 -15.77 26.79 -13.98
CA ALA A 283 -15.32 25.44 -14.31
C ALA A 283 -15.12 24.56 -13.07
N VAL A 284 -14.55 25.12 -12.00
CA VAL A 284 -14.25 24.38 -10.76
C VAL A 284 -15.54 24.07 -10.00
N ALA A 285 -16.48 25.01 -9.90
CA ALA A 285 -17.81 24.78 -9.33
C ALA A 285 -18.58 23.68 -10.08
N TYR A 286 -18.56 23.70 -11.42
CA TYR A 286 -19.11 22.63 -12.25
C TYR A 286 -18.44 21.26 -11.97
N GLY A 287 -17.11 21.24 -11.90
CA GLY A 287 -16.34 20.01 -11.66
C GLY A 287 -16.55 19.43 -10.26
N LYS A 288 -16.71 20.29 -9.26
CA LYS A 288 -17.10 19.89 -7.90
C LYS A 288 -18.46 19.20 -7.91
N GLU A 289 -19.46 19.82 -8.54
CA GLU A 289 -20.81 19.25 -8.59
C GLU A 289 -20.86 17.95 -9.42
N TRP A 290 -20.09 17.85 -10.51
CA TRP A 290 -19.87 16.61 -11.25
C TRP A 290 -19.34 15.47 -10.37
N ALA A 291 -18.29 15.75 -9.58
CA ALA A 291 -17.69 14.78 -8.66
C ALA A 291 -18.68 14.33 -7.57
N ARG A 292 -19.41 15.29 -6.96
CA ARG A 292 -20.43 15.01 -5.92
C ARG A 292 -21.62 14.20 -6.44
N GLN A 293 -21.97 14.36 -7.71
CA GLN A 293 -22.97 13.52 -8.39
C GLN A 293 -22.47 12.10 -8.70
N GLY A 294 -21.26 11.71 -8.27
CA GLY A 294 -20.73 10.38 -8.49
C GLY A 294 -20.45 10.08 -9.97
N LYS A 295 -20.11 11.10 -10.77
CA LYS A 295 -19.73 10.93 -12.20
C LYS A 295 -18.23 10.65 -12.39
N GLY A 296 -17.48 10.58 -11.30
CA GLY A 296 -16.05 10.25 -11.26
C GLY A 296 -15.15 11.41 -11.70
N PRO A 297 -13.93 11.11 -12.16
CA PRO A 297 -12.90 12.11 -12.36
C PRO A 297 -13.14 13.02 -13.57
N LEU A 298 -12.45 14.17 -13.57
CA LEU A 298 -12.32 15.10 -14.70
C LEU A 298 -10.86 15.47 -14.95
N VAL A 299 -10.48 15.77 -16.20
CA VAL A 299 -9.14 16.31 -16.56
C VAL A 299 -9.26 17.73 -17.10
N TYR A 300 -8.79 18.72 -16.33
CA TYR A 300 -8.84 20.13 -16.69
C TYR A 300 -7.51 20.61 -17.30
N GLU A 301 -7.58 21.49 -18.30
CA GLU A 301 -6.44 22.28 -18.77
C GLU A 301 -6.66 23.76 -18.46
N PHE A 302 -5.99 24.25 -17.42
CA PHE A 302 -5.93 25.67 -17.08
C PHE A 302 -4.94 26.36 -18.01
N VAL A 303 -5.45 27.04 -19.05
CA VAL A 303 -4.62 27.77 -20.01
C VAL A 303 -4.19 29.09 -19.37
N THR A 304 -2.96 29.13 -18.85
CA THR A 304 -2.43 30.26 -18.06
C THR A 304 -1.03 30.68 -18.55
N TYR A 305 -0.35 31.60 -17.85
CA TYR A 305 0.99 32.03 -18.22
C TYR A 305 1.82 32.58 -17.05
N ARG A 306 3.07 32.13 -16.90
CA ARG A 306 4.01 32.67 -15.90
C ARG A 306 4.90 33.77 -16.51
N TYR A 307 4.96 34.93 -15.87
CA TYR A 307 5.82 36.03 -16.33
C TYR A 307 7.30 35.82 -15.96
N GLY A 308 7.57 35.30 -14.77
CA GLY A 308 8.92 34.90 -14.34
C GLY A 308 9.46 33.69 -15.11
N GLY A 309 10.77 33.44 -14.97
CA GLY A 309 11.37 32.18 -15.39
C GLY A 309 10.78 30.97 -14.65
N HIS A 310 11.38 29.80 -14.85
CA HIS A 310 10.91 28.60 -14.18
C HIS A 310 10.98 28.77 -12.66
N SER A 311 12.16 29.16 -12.18
CA SER A 311 12.47 29.55 -10.81
C SER A 311 13.27 30.86 -10.82
N MET A 312 13.60 31.40 -9.64
CA MET A 312 14.48 32.57 -9.51
C MET A 312 15.92 32.37 -10.05
N SER A 313 16.36 31.14 -10.33
CA SER A 313 17.65 30.88 -10.99
C SER A 313 17.58 30.85 -12.52
N ASP A 314 16.38 30.85 -13.10
CA ASP A 314 16.15 30.86 -14.54
C ASP A 314 15.74 32.28 -15.02
N PRO A 315 16.52 32.93 -15.92
CA PRO A 315 16.14 34.23 -16.46
C PRO A 315 14.92 34.19 -17.40
N GLY A 316 14.45 33.00 -17.80
CA GLY A 316 13.19 32.81 -18.51
C GLY A 316 13.13 33.34 -19.95
N THR A 317 14.27 33.74 -20.51
CA THR A 317 14.42 34.39 -21.82
C THR A 317 15.33 33.63 -22.80
N THR A 318 15.84 32.47 -22.41
CA THR A 318 16.66 31.60 -23.28
C THR A 318 15.82 30.68 -24.19
N TYR A 319 14.54 30.51 -23.89
CA TYR A 319 13.61 29.60 -24.57
C TYR A 319 12.29 30.26 -25.02
N ARG A 320 12.15 31.57 -24.79
CA ARG A 320 11.01 32.42 -25.19
C ARG A 320 11.42 33.89 -25.19
N THR A 321 10.68 34.75 -25.90
CA THR A 321 11.10 36.14 -26.12
C THR A 321 10.61 37.09 -25.01
N ARG A 322 11.24 38.26 -24.87
CA ARG A 322 10.77 39.30 -23.93
C ARG A 322 9.45 39.90 -24.43
N GLU A 323 9.29 39.98 -25.74
CA GLU A 323 8.13 40.48 -26.46
C GLU A 323 6.90 39.59 -26.20
N GLU A 324 7.06 38.27 -26.12
CA GLU A 324 6.00 37.33 -25.73
C GLU A 324 5.53 37.58 -24.30
N ILE A 325 6.46 37.69 -23.35
CA ILE A 325 6.15 37.96 -21.93
C ILE A 325 5.47 39.32 -21.79
N GLN A 326 5.99 40.35 -22.46
CA GLN A 326 5.44 41.70 -22.44
C GLN A 326 4.03 41.74 -23.03
N ARG A 327 3.79 41.07 -24.17
CA ARG A 327 2.45 40.96 -24.76
C ARG A 327 1.47 40.28 -23.82
N MET A 328 1.84 39.13 -23.23
CA MET A 328 0.99 38.43 -22.26
C MET A 328 0.65 39.33 -21.06
N ARG A 329 1.61 40.08 -20.54
CA ARG A 329 1.38 41.03 -19.43
C ARG A 329 0.55 42.25 -19.83
N SER A 330 0.68 42.76 -21.06
CA SER A 330 -0.02 43.98 -21.47
C SER A 330 -1.44 43.75 -21.98
N THR A 331 -1.76 42.53 -22.44
CA THR A 331 -3.08 42.21 -23.03
C THR A 331 -3.90 41.25 -22.19
N ASN A 332 -3.25 40.33 -21.47
CA ASN A 332 -3.91 39.15 -20.89
C ASN A 332 -3.70 39.03 -19.38
N ASP A 333 -3.27 40.10 -18.67
CA ASP A 333 -3.03 40.02 -17.23
C ASP A 333 -4.34 39.85 -16.43
N PRO A 334 -4.42 38.89 -15.50
CA PRO A 334 -5.68 38.53 -14.85
C PRO A 334 -6.21 39.64 -13.94
N ILE A 335 -5.30 40.42 -13.33
CA ILE A 335 -5.65 41.54 -12.45
C ILE A 335 -6.14 42.71 -13.29
N ALA A 336 -5.43 43.03 -14.38
CA ALA A 336 -5.86 44.07 -15.31
C ALA A 336 -7.20 43.74 -15.99
N GLY A 337 -7.41 42.48 -16.38
CA GLY A 337 -8.66 41.99 -16.97
C GLY A 337 -9.86 42.15 -16.02
N LEU A 338 -9.73 41.70 -14.77
CA LEU A 338 -10.78 41.91 -13.77
C LEU A 338 -10.96 43.41 -13.43
N LYS A 339 -9.89 44.20 -13.38
CA LYS A 339 -9.97 45.66 -13.14
C LYS A 339 -10.84 46.38 -14.18
N MET A 340 -10.65 46.05 -15.46
CA MET A 340 -11.42 46.65 -16.55
C MET A 340 -12.91 46.29 -16.42
N LYS A 341 -13.23 44.99 -16.25
CA LYS A 341 -14.61 44.51 -15.98
C LYS A 341 -15.27 45.24 -14.80
N LEU A 342 -14.57 45.33 -13.68
CA LEU A 342 -15.06 45.98 -12.45
C LEU A 342 -15.45 47.46 -12.65
N LEU A 343 -14.71 48.18 -13.51
CA LEU A 343 -15.00 49.57 -13.90
C LEU A 343 -16.13 49.65 -14.94
N ASP A 344 -16.06 48.85 -15.99
CA ASP A 344 -17.00 48.88 -17.11
C ASP A 344 -18.43 48.54 -16.67
N TRP A 345 -18.57 47.51 -15.81
CA TRP A 345 -19.85 47.08 -15.24
C TRP A 345 -20.36 47.99 -14.11
N GLY A 346 -19.57 48.98 -13.66
CA GLY A 346 -19.94 49.86 -12.54
C GLY A 346 -19.97 49.15 -11.17
N VAL A 347 -19.25 48.04 -11.00
CA VAL A 347 -19.16 47.32 -9.71
C VAL A 347 -18.44 48.15 -8.66
N THR A 348 -17.50 49.01 -9.08
CA THR A 348 -16.67 49.84 -8.21
C THR A 348 -16.09 51.03 -8.98
N SER A 349 -15.57 52.04 -8.27
CA SER A 349 -14.95 53.22 -8.89
C SER A 349 -13.43 53.08 -9.01
N GLU A 350 -12.79 53.92 -9.84
CA GLU A 350 -11.33 53.92 -9.97
C GLU A 350 -10.62 54.30 -8.64
N GLU A 351 -11.21 55.20 -7.84
CA GLU A 351 -10.68 55.59 -6.53
C GLU A 351 -10.86 54.52 -5.45
N GLU A 352 -11.96 53.77 -5.51
CA GLU A 352 -12.16 52.59 -4.65
C GLU A 352 -11.19 51.46 -5.03
N LEU A 353 -10.97 51.21 -6.33
CA LEU A 353 -9.93 50.27 -6.79
C LEU A 353 -8.51 50.71 -6.42
N LYS A 354 -8.20 52.01 -6.43
CA LYS A 354 -6.92 52.54 -5.91
C LYS A 354 -6.80 52.33 -4.40
N THR A 355 -7.93 52.38 -3.67
CA THR A 355 -7.99 52.08 -2.24
C THR A 355 -7.73 50.59 -2.00
N ILE A 356 -8.41 49.68 -2.70
CA ILE A 356 -8.20 48.23 -2.63
C ILE A 356 -6.75 47.87 -3.02
N ASP A 357 -6.21 48.45 -4.11
CA ASP A 357 -4.80 48.31 -4.53
C ASP A 357 -3.82 48.71 -3.41
N LYS A 358 -4.13 49.79 -2.68
CA LYS A 358 -3.31 50.32 -1.59
C LYS A 358 -3.43 49.45 -0.33
N GLU A 359 -4.63 49.03 0.03
CA GLU A 359 -4.90 48.18 1.20
C GLU A 359 -4.23 46.82 1.06
N ALA A 360 -4.41 46.14 -0.07
CA ALA A 360 -3.74 44.87 -0.35
C ALA A 360 -2.20 45.01 -0.28
N ARG A 361 -1.65 46.09 -0.84
CA ARG A 361 -0.19 46.35 -0.77
C ARG A 361 0.26 46.64 0.66
N SER A 362 -0.45 47.47 1.40
CA SER A 362 -0.09 47.83 2.78
C SER A 362 -0.21 46.64 3.74
N ALA A 363 -1.22 45.78 3.58
CA ALA A 363 -1.36 44.55 4.37
C ALA A 363 -0.21 43.58 4.09
N VAL A 364 0.06 43.28 2.81
CA VAL A 364 1.16 42.40 2.40
C VAL A 364 2.52 42.97 2.82
N ASP A 365 2.76 44.27 2.65
CA ASP A 365 4.02 44.90 3.04
C ASP A 365 4.21 44.91 4.57
N ALA A 366 3.14 45.05 5.35
CA ALA A 366 3.19 44.95 6.81
C ALA A 366 3.57 43.52 7.25
N GLU A 367 2.88 42.51 6.71
CA GLU A 367 3.18 41.09 7.01
C GLU A 367 4.57 40.66 6.53
N VAL A 368 5.04 41.16 5.37
CA VAL A 368 6.42 40.99 4.90
C VAL A 368 7.41 41.63 5.89
N ALA A 369 7.13 42.85 6.36
CA ALA A 369 7.99 43.55 7.32
C ALA A 369 7.98 42.90 8.71
N GLU A 370 6.94 42.15 9.09
CA GLU A 370 6.95 41.26 10.25
C GLU A 370 7.79 40.01 9.99
N ALA A 371 7.61 39.34 8.85
CA ALA A 371 8.38 38.16 8.47
C ALA A 371 9.90 38.44 8.36
N GLU A 372 10.28 39.62 7.88
CA GLU A 372 11.69 40.06 7.85
C GLU A 372 12.29 40.30 9.25
N LYS A 373 11.47 40.57 10.27
CA LYS A 373 11.89 40.74 11.67
C LYS A 373 11.92 39.44 12.47
N MET A 374 11.32 38.36 11.97
CA MET A 374 11.33 37.06 12.64
C MET A 374 12.77 36.60 12.90
N ALA A 375 12.98 36.02 14.08
CA ALA A 375 14.23 35.33 14.38
C ALA A 375 14.45 34.18 13.37
N PRO A 376 15.69 33.94 12.92
CA PRO A 376 16.00 32.62 12.36
C PRO A 376 15.74 31.56 13.44
N PRO A 377 15.40 30.31 13.08
CA PRO A 377 15.38 29.21 14.04
C PRO A 377 16.74 29.12 14.73
N ASP A 378 16.73 28.90 16.04
CA ASP A 378 17.97 28.66 16.79
C ASP A 378 18.69 27.43 16.20
N PRO A 379 20.01 27.49 15.98
CA PRO A 379 20.78 26.41 15.37
C PRO A 379 21.08 25.30 16.40
N THR A 380 20.03 24.80 17.06
CA THR A 380 20.09 23.75 18.07
C THR A 380 19.66 22.41 17.47
N PRO A 381 20.17 21.28 18.03
CA PRO A 381 19.65 19.96 17.70
C PRO A 381 18.12 19.86 17.90
N THR A 382 17.57 20.48 18.96
CA THR A 382 16.12 20.47 19.23
C THR A 382 15.30 20.95 18.04
N ILE A 383 15.59 22.12 17.48
CA ILE A 383 14.84 22.68 16.33
C ILE A 383 15.12 21.89 15.03
N LEU A 384 16.27 21.23 14.92
CA LEU A 384 16.63 20.40 13.78
C LEU A 384 15.86 19.07 13.74
N PHE A 385 15.60 18.45 14.90
CA PHE A 385 15.09 17.07 14.99
C PHE A 385 13.64 16.93 15.50
N GLU A 386 13.04 17.97 16.07
CA GLU A 386 11.69 17.97 16.70
C GLU A 386 10.50 17.49 15.84
N ASP A 387 10.46 17.76 14.54
CA ASP A 387 9.29 17.49 13.67
C ASP A 387 9.62 16.46 12.58
N ILE A 388 10.60 15.56 12.83
CA ILE A 388 10.86 14.42 11.94
C ILE A 388 9.72 13.39 12.05
N TYR A 389 9.08 13.32 13.22
CA TYR A 389 8.03 12.37 13.56
C TYR A 389 6.76 13.09 14.03
N VAL A 390 5.63 12.38 14.02
CA VAL A 390 4.40 12.89 14.62
C VAL A 390 4.57 12.89 16.14
N ARG A 391 4.16 13.95 16.82
CA ARG A 391 4.35 14.07 18.27
C ARG A 391 3.70 12.93 19.04
N GLY A 392 4.46 12.31 19.93
CA GLY A 392 4.14 11.05 20.61
C GLY A 392 4.58 9.78 19.86
N SER A 393 5.36 9.90 18.78
CA SER A 393 5.94 8.76 18.03
C SER A 393 7.45 8.87 17.82
N GLU A 394 8.09 9.82 18.48
CA GLU A 394 9.54 10.01 18.49
C GLU A 394 10.26 8.82 19.18
N PRO A 395 11.38 8.31 18.64
CA PRO A 395 12.27 7.41 19.36
C PRO A 395 13.01 8.15 20.47
N ALA A 396 13.72 7.42 21.34
CA ALA A 396 14.51 8.04 22.40
C ALA A 396 15.58 9.04 21.90
N PHE A 397 16.16 8.84 20.70
CA PHE A 397 17.16 9.76 20.13
C PHE A 397 17.29 9.68 18.61
N MET A 398 17.80 10.75 18.02
CA MET A 398 18.33 10.83 16.66
C MET A 398 19.86 10.81 16.65
N ARG A 399 20.43 10.05 15.72
CA ARG A 399 21.88 9.97 15.52
C ARG A 399 22.44 11.30 14.98
N GLY A 400 23.42 11.85 15.69
CA GLY A 400 24.24 12.97 15.21
C GLY A 400 25.31 12.52 14.20
N ARG A 401 26.14 13.46 13.71
CA ARG A 401 27.22 13.11 12.76
C ARG A 401 28.31 12.29 13.44
N ILE A 402 28.53 12.57 14.73
CA ILE A 402 29.35 11.81 15.69
C ILE A 402 28.47 11.43 16.90
N PRO A 403 28.82 10.40 17.70
CA PRO A 403 28.01 9.95 18.85
C PRO A 403 27.71 11.05 19.87
N GLU A 404 28.63 12.01 20.04
CA GLU A 404 28.52 13.16 20.94
C GLU A 404 27.51 14.21 20.46
N GLU A 405 27.07 14.13 19.21
CA GLU A 405 26.03 14.98 18.61
C GLU A 405 24.65 14.29 18.55
N ASN A 406 24.49 13.11 19.16
CA ASN A 406 23.19 12.46 19.25
C ASN A 406 22.18 13.36 19.98
N PHE A 407 21.05 13.61 19.34
CA PHE A 407 19.96 14.39 19.92
C PHE A 407 18.97 13.46 20.60
N TYR A 408 18.82 13.58 21.91
CA TYR A 408 17.81 12.88 22.66
C TYR A 408 16.56 13.75 22.70
N TYR A 409 15.40 13.16 22.38
CA TYR A 409 14.13 13.85 22.61
C TYR A 409 13.92 13.92 24.13
N GLU A 410 13.67 15.12 24.66
CA GLU A 410 13.35 15.27 26.09
C GLU A 410 12.03 14.55 26.40
N GLU A 411 11.86 14.04 27.62
CA GLU A 411 10.56 13.59 28.16
C GLU A 411 9.63 14.80 28.33
N ALA A 412 9.19 15.39 27.22
CA ALA A 412 8.42 16.62 27.22
C ALA A 412 7.01 16.38 27.77
N ASP A 413 6.77 16.92 28.97
CA ASP A 413 5.50 16.96 29.74
C ASP A 413 4.26 16.48 28.96
N ILE A 414 3.98 15.17 29.03
CA ILE A 414 2.74 14.60 28.51
C ILE A 414 1.59 15.08 29.41
N LYS A 415 1.03 16.25 29.10
CA LYS A 415 -0.21 16.75 29.69
C LYS A 415 -1.40 15.97 29.17
N VAL A 416 -1.54 14.72 29.64
CA VAL A 416 -2.79 13.98 29.60
C VAL A 416 -3.86 14.83 30.29
N PRO A 417 -5.00 15.13 29.64
CA PRO A 417 -6.09 15.84 30.30
C PRO A 417 -6.58 15.05 31.52
N LYS A 418 -6.39 15.60 32.72
CA LYS A 418 -7.06 15.12 33.92
C LYS A 418 -8.55 15.45 33.82
N GLU A 419 -9.35 14.48 33.40
CA GLU A 419 -10.51 13.94 34.14
C GLU A 419 -11.39 13.08 33.22
N ALA A 420 -11.38 11.77 33.47
CA ALA A 420 -12.43 10.84 33.09
C ALA A 420 -12.59 9.81 34.25
N PRO A 421 -13.80 9.32 34.55
CA PRO A 421 -14.12 8.75 35.85
C PRO A 421 -13.54 7.34 36.05
N ALA A 422 -13.33 6.99 37.32
CA ALA A 422 -12.92 5.64 37.71
C ALA A 422 -13.99 4.60 37.34
N VAL A 423 -13.59 3.59 36.56
CA VAL A 423 -14.35 2.36 36.33
C VAL A 423 -13.42 1.17 36.55
N LEU A 424 -13.98 0.10 37.13
CA LEU A 424 -13.23 -1.04 37.64
C LEU A 424 -12.56 -1.89 36.54
N LEU A 425 -11.45 -2.52 36.94
CA LEU A 425 -10.74 -3.56 36.19
C LEU A 425 -11.69 -4.71 35.79
N SER A 426 -11.63 -5.09 34.50
CA SER A 426 -12.07 -6.39 34.00
C SER A 426 -11.15 -6.82 32.85
N ALA A 427 -11.13 -8.12 32.54
CA ALA A 427 -10.12 -8.80 31.72
C ALA A 427 -9.69 -8.07 30.43
N GLU A 428 -8.39 -8.16 30.10
CA GLU A 428 -7.84 -7.64 28.84
C GLU A 428 -8.58 -8.22 27.64
N ARG A 429 -9.32 -7.36 26.94
CA ARG A 429 -10.01 -7.72 25.71
C ARG A 429 -8.98 -7.71 24.57
N VAL A 430 -8.72 -8.88 24.01
CA VAL A 430 -7.96 -9.03 22.76
C VAL A 430 -8.62 -8.13 21.69
N PRO A 431 -7.85 -7.33 20.93
CA PRO A 431 -8.44 -6.49 19.89
C PRO A 431 -9.20 -7.33 18.86
N GLU A 432 -10.37 -6.86 18.42
CA GLU A 432 -11.20 -7.56 17.43
C GLU A 432 -10.51 -7.63 16.06
N PHE A 433 -10.96 -8.51 15.17
CA PHE A 433 -10.34 -8.79 13.86
C PHE A 433 -10.03 -7.52 13.05
N GLU A 434 -10.95 -6.57 12.99
CA GLU A 434 -10.78 -5.30 12.27
C GLU A 434 -9.68 -4.41 12.89
N THR A 435 -9.48 -4.51 14.21
CA THR A 435 -8.42 -3.78 14.92
C THR A 435 -7.06 -4.45 14.71
N LEU A 436 -7.01 -5.79 14.75
CA LEU A 436 -5.81 -6.57 14.42
C LEU A 436 -5.41 -6.42 12.94
N ALA A 437 -6.37 -6.24 12.03
CA ALA A 437 -6.09 -6.05 10.61
C ALA A 437 -5.41 -4.71 10.30
N LEU A 438 -5.67 -3.70 11.15
CA LEU A 438 -5.11 -2.36 11.02
C LEU A 438 -3.85 -2.15 11.87
N HIS A 439 -3.74 -2.80 13.03
CA HIS A 439 -2.68 -2.55 14.03
C HIS A 439 -1.89 -3.79 14.47
N GLY A 440 -2.33 -5.00 14.12
CA GLY A 440 -1.62 -6.24 14.46
C GLY A 440 -0.17 -6.19 13.98
N ALA A 441 0.75 -6.56 14.87
CA ALA A 441 2.20 -6.59 14.69
C ALA A 441 2.85 -5.30 14.16
N GLN A 442 2.18 -4.15 14.20
CA GLN A 442 2.71 -2.89 13.69
C GLN A 442 2.57 -1.80 14.73
N GLU A 443 3.68 -1.54 15.43
CA GLU A 443 3.88 -0.25 16.06
C GLU A 443 4.30 0.81 15.03
N PRO A 444 4.16 2.11 15.35
CA PRO A 444 4.83 3.15 14.58
C PRO A 444 6.30 2.82 14.40
N ASP A 445 6.78 3.03 13.18
CA ASP A 445 8.17 2.81 12.80
C ASP A 445 9.13 3.51 13.80
N PRO A 446 10.09 2.84 14.48
CA PRO A 446 10.76 3.41 15.66
C PRO A 446 11.72 4.58 15.33
N ILE A 447 12.72 4.33 14.48
CA ILE A 447 12.91 5.21 13.33
C ILE A 447 11.88 4.67 12.33
N ASN A 448 10.88 5.41 11.83
CA ASN A 448 10.78 6.84 11.58
C ASN A 448 9.37 7.45 11.92
N GLY A 449 8.78 7.17 13.09
CA GLY A 449 7.45 7.63 13.57
C GLY A 449 6.22 7.22 12.73
N SER A 450 6.45 6.51 11.62
CA SER A 450 5.45 6.32 10.57
C SER A 450 4.33 5.40 11.01
N ARG A 451 3.10 5.93 11.10
CA ARG A 451 1.90 5.15 11.47
C ARG A 451 1.43 4.22 10.35
N ALA A 452 1.80 4.50 9.10
CA ALA A 452 1.74 3.54 8.00
C ALA A 452 3.06 2.77 7.93
N LEU A 453 3.00 1.46 7.67
CA LEU A 453 4.17 0.60 7.55
C LEU A 453 5.06 1.10 6.38
N PRO A 454 6.31 1.52 6.60
CA PRO A 454 7.17 1.96 5.51
C PRO A 454 7.51 0.79 4.59
N LEU A 455 7.67 1.10 3.30
CA LEU A 455 8.14 0.15 2.30
C LEU A 455 9.67 0.12 2.29
N TYR A 456 10.26 -0.86 2.97
CA TYR A 456 11.70 -1.07 3.02
C TYR A 456 12.23 -1.75 1.76
N GLN A 457 12.13 -1.07 0.61
CA GLN A 457 12.61 -1.56 -0.69
C GLN A 457 14.13 -1.44 -0.85
N THR A 458 14.87 -1.99 0.12
CA THR A 458 16.33 -2.09 0.13
C THR A 458 16.77 -3.54 0.07
N ALA A 459 17.99 -3.82 -0.41
CA ALA A 459 18.61 -5.14 -0.32
C ALA A 459 19.37 -5.35 0.99
N ALA A 460 19.92 -4.27 1.57
CA ALA A 460 20.84 -4.30 2.71
C ALA A 460 20.51 -3.21 3.73
N TYR A 461 20.94 -3.41 4.98
CA TYR A 461 20.78 -2.46 6.07
C TYR A 461 22.16 -2.09 6.63
N ASN A 462 22.40 -0.81 6.88
CA ASN A 462 23.66 -0.38 7.48
C ASN A 462 23.75 -0.85 8.94
N PHE A 463 24.88 -1.44 9.29
CA PHE A 463 25.29 -1.60 10.68
C PHE A 463 25.67 -0.23 11.26
N THR A 464 25.44 -0.01 12.56
CA THR A 464 25.86 1.25 13.19
C THR A 464 27.37 1.36 13.31
N ASP A 465 28.06 0.22 13.45
CA ASP A 465 29.50 0.05 13.55
C ASP A 465 29.89 -1.44 13.29
N ALA A 466 31.18 -1.77 13.36
CA ALA A 466 31.68 -3.12 13.09
C ALA A 466 31.27 -4.16 14.16
N ALA A 467 31.01 -3.75 15.40
CA ALA A 467 30.55 -4.62 16.46
C ALA A 467 29.03 -4.85 16.39
N ASP A 468 28.24 -3.85 15.98
CA ASP A 468 26.83 -4.03 15.61
C ASP A 468 26.68 -4.97 14.40
N GLY A 469 27.57 -4.84 13.41
CA GLY A 469 27.67 -5.79 12.30
C GLY A 469 28.00 -7.20 12.76
N ALA A 470 29.05 -7.36 13.56
CA ALA A 470 29.39 -8.67 14.14
C ALA A 470 28.28 -9.23 15.03
N SER A 471 27.58 -8.41 15.81
CA SER A 471 26.53 -8.83 16.75
C SER A 471 25.24 -9.23 16.04
N LYS A 472 24.85 -8.52 14.96
CA LYS A 472 23.70 -8.91 14.13
C LYS A 472 24.01 -10.10 13.23
N PHE A 473 25.27 -10.28 12.80
CA PHE A 473 25.69 -11.53 12.13
C PHE A 473 25.85 -12.71 13.11
N ALA A 474 26.15 -12.45 14.38
CA ALA A 474 26.20 -13.44 15.46
C ALA A 474 24.87 -13.58 16.23
N TRP A 475 23.81 -12.90 15.78
CA TRP A 475 22.45 -12.95 16.34
C TRP A 475 22.33 -12.59 17.84
N SER A 476 23.32 -11.90 18.41
CA SER A 476 23.32 -11.44 19.81
C SER A 476 22.62 -10.09 20.01
N LYS A 477 21.97 -9.56 18.96
CA LYS A 477 21.19 -8.32 18.95
C LYS A 477 20.23 -8.34 17.75
N ASP A 478 18.94 -8.12 18.01
CA ASP A 478 17.93 -8.08 16.95
C ASP A 478 18.15 -6.94 15.95
N GLY A 479 17.79 -7.20 14.70
CA GLY A 479 17.75 -6.20 13.64
C GLY A 479 18.02 -6.75 12.25
N TYR A 480 17.65 -5.95 11.26
CA TYR A 480 17.77 -6.31 9.85
C TYR A 480 19.21 -6.09 9.34
N VAL A 481 19.66 -7.00 8.46
CA VAL A 481 21.05 -7.05 7.96
C VAL A 481 21.07 -7.02 6.44
N TYR A 482 20.34 -7.95 5.83
CA TYR A 482 19.94 -7.93 4.42
C TYR A 482 18.45 -8.28 4.36
N THR A 483 17.71 -7.72 3.40
CA THR A 483 16.27 -8.02 3.19
C THR A 483 16.02 -9.51 2.95
N ARG A 484 17.02 -10.21 2.42
CA ARG A 484 17.06 -11.67 2.31
C ARG A 484 17.00 -12.40 3.65
N MET A 485 17.34 -11.81 4.78
CA MET A 485 17.33 -12.45 6.11
C MET A 485 16.23 -11.91 7.03
N GLY A 486 15.40 -11.00 6.53
CA GLY A 486 14.37 -10.28 7.28
C GLY A 486 14.20 -8.88 6.70
N ASN A 487 12.97 -8.40 6.62
CA ASN A 487 12.64 -7.07 6.11
C ASN A 487 11.50 -6.51 6.96
N PRO A 488 11.58 -5.26 7.49
CA PRO A 488 10.55 -4.74 8.40
C PRO A 488 9.15 -4.76 7.80
N THR A 489 9.00 -4.48 6.50
CA THR A 489 7.71 -4.53 5.81
C THR A 489 7.15 -5.95 5.76
N ASN A 490 8.00 -6.95 5.48
CA ASN A 490 7.59 -8.35 5.45
C ASN A 490 7.26 -8.88 6.85
N SER A 491 8.11 -8.60 7.84
CA SER A 491 7.95 -9.08 9.22
C SER A 491 6.65 -8.58 9.86
N VAL A 492 6.22 -7.35 9.55
CA VAL A 492 4.92 -6.84 10.00
C VAL A 492 3.76 -7.54 9.30
N PHE A 493 3.85 -7.81 8.00
CA PHE A 493 2.83 -8.59 7.29
C PHE A 493 2.74 -10.02 7.82
N GLU A 494 3.87 -10.71 7.97
CA GLU A 494 3.97 -12.09 8.48
C GLU A 494 3.38 -12.21 9.89
N ASN A 495 3.79 -11.35 10.82
CA ASN A 495 3.27 -11.35 12.19
C ASN A 495 1.82 -10.87 12.26
N ARG A 496 1.37 -9.93 11.41
CA ARG A 496 -0.04 -9.52 11.34
C ARG A 496 -0.93 -10.66 10.88
N MET A 497 -0.54 -11.36 9.81
CA MET A 497 -1.27 -12.52 9.32
C MET A 497 -1.32 -13.63 10.39
N ALA A 498 -0.23 -13.85 11.13
CA ALA A 498 -0.22 -14.78 12.26
C ALA A 498 -1.18 -14.37 13.40
N MET A 499 -1.30 -13.07 13.69
CA MET A 499 -2.27 -12.54 14.67
C MET A 499 -3.73 -12.58 14.18
N LEU A 500 -3.96 -12.62 12.86
CA LEU A 500 -5.28 -12.60 12.23
C LEU A 500 -5.89 -13.98 11.97
N GLU A 501 -5.09 -14.95 11.54
CA GLU A 501 -5.59 -16.23 11.00
C GLU A 501 -5.59 -17.38 12.01
N GLY A 502 -4.66 -17.41 12.97
CA GLY A 502 -4.28 -18.68 13.59
C GLY A 502 -3.62 -19.61 12.56
N ASP A 503 -3.64 -20.93 12.80
CA ASP A 503 -2.94 -21.87 11.90
C ASP A 503 -3.62 -21.99 10.52
N ALA A 504 -2.86 -21.72 9.47
CA ALA A 504 -3.39 -21.20 8.19
C ALA A 504 -4.23 -22.21 7.37
N ASP A 505 -3.85 -23.49 7.37
CA ASP A 505 -4.48 -24.49 6.50
C ASP A 505 -5.85 -24.92 7.03
N LEU A 506 -5.99 -25.08 8.36
CA LEU A 506 -7.30 -25.31 8.98
C LEU A 506 -8.17 -24.05 8.90
N GLY A 507 -7.60 -22.85 9.08
CA GLY A 507 -8.31 -21.58 8.91
C GLY A 507 -8.92 -21.42 7.52
N GLN A 508 -8.12 -21.66 6.46
CA GLN A 508 -8.58 -21.53 5.08
C GLN A 508 -9.77 -22.47 4.77
N PHE A 509 -9.67 -23.76 5.08
CA PHE A 509 -10.74 -24.71 4.79
C PHE A 509 -11.94 -24.61 5.76
N ARG A 510 -11.72 -24.36 7.07
CA ARG A 510 -12.81 -24.28 8.08
C ARG A 510 -13.58 -22.97 8.02
N VAL A 511 -12.95 -21.86 7.59
CA VAL A 511 -13.50 -20.50 7.66
C VAL A 511 -13.59 -19.83 6.29
N TYR A 512 -12.49 -19.73 5.54
CA TYR A 512 -12.45 -18.91 4.32
C TYR A 512 -13.26 -19.52 3.17
N MET A 513 -13.09 -20.82 2.88
CA MET A 513 -13.77 -21.51 1.77
C MET A 513 -15.30 -21.48 1.88
N LYS A 514 -15.84 -21.46 3.11
CA LYS A 514 -17.29 -21.31 3.35
C LYS A 514 -17.85 -19.99 2.83
N LYS A 515 -17.05 -18.91 2.79
CA LYS A 515 -17.47 -17.60 2.23
C LYS A 515 -17.77 -17.67 0.73
N PHE A 516 -17.24 -18.69 0.04
CA PHE A 516 -17.44 -18.97 -1.38
C PHE A 516 -18.41 -20.14 -1.62
N ASN A 517 -19.16 -20.57 -0.58
CA ASN A 517 -20.02 -21.75 -0.58
C ASN A 517 -19.29 -23.08 -0.91
N ILE A 518 -17.97 -23.14 -0.70
CA ILE A 518 -17.18 -24.37 -0.82
C ILE A 518 -17.21 -25.10 0.53
N ILE A 519 -17.82 -26.28 0.56
CA ILE A 519 -18.00 -27.08 1.78
C ILE A 519 -16.82 -28.05 1.94
N CYS A 520 -16.01 -27.85 2.97
CA CYS A 520 -14.94 -28.76 3.35
C CYS A 520 -15.44 -29.78 4.40
N LYS A 521 -15.26 -31.07 4.09
CA LYS A 521 -15.50 -32.18 5.02
C LYS A 521 -14.15 -32.61 5.59
N PHE A 522 -14.03 -32.64 6.91
CA PHE A 522 -12.83 -33.11 7.59
C PHE A 522 -12.99 -34.57 7.98
N VAL A 523 -12.01 -35.40 7.64
CA VAL A 523 -11.91 -36.81 8.04
C VAL A 523 -10.81 -36.89 9.10
N GLU A 524 -11.05 -37.65 10.16
CA GLU A 524 -10.05 -37.85 11.23
C GLU A 524 -9.05 -38.93 10.79
N GLY A 525 -7.76 -38.63 10.83
CA GLY A 525 -6.72 -39.52 10.32
C GLY A 525 -6.63 -39.54 8.79
N SER A 526 -6.22 -40.69 8.23
CA SER A 526 -5.94 -40.85 6.79
C SER A 526 -6.37 -42.22 6.24
N ASP A 527 -7.34 -42.89 6.88
CA ASP A 527 -7.89 -44.16 6.40
C ASP A 527 -8.66 -43.95 5.07
N PRO A 528 -8.27 -44.65 3.97
CA PRO A 528 -8.98 -44.58 2.70
C PRO A 528 -10.47 -44.93 2.78
N GLU A 529 -10.90 -45.81 3.68
CA GLU A 529 -12.31 -46.19 3.83
C GLU A 529 -13.14 -45.08 4.51
N ASP A 530 -12.57 -44.30 5.43
CA ASP A 530 -13.26 -43.15 6.01
C ASP A 530 -13.33 -41.97 5.05
N ILE A 531 -12.27 -41.78 4.24
CA ILE A 531 -12.31 -40.86 3.09
C ILE A 531 -13.41 -41.28 2.10
N LYS A 532 -13.51 -42.58 1.78
CA LYS A 532 -14.55 -43.12 0.89
C LYS A 532 -15.97 -42.89 1.40
N LYS A 533 -16.20 -43.02 2.71
CA LYS A 533 -17.50 -42.71 3.36
C LYS A 533 -17.85 -41.22 3.32
N ALA A 534 -16.86 -40.33 3.31
CA ALA A 534 -17.07 -38.89 3.30
C ALA A 534 -17.40 -38.33 1.89
N ILE A 535 -17.00 -39.03 0.83
CA ILE A 535 -17.23 -38.66 -0.57
C ILE A 535 -18.72 -38.79 -0.94
N ASP A 536 -19.23 -37.80 -1.67
CA ASP A 536 -20.59 -37.76 -2.23
C ASP A 536 -20.60 -37.20 -3.67
N GLU A 537 -21.80 -36.97 -4.24
CA GLU A 537 -21.98 -36.40 -5.57
C GLU A 537 -21.48 -34.94 -5.71
N ASN A 538 -21.41 -34.20 -4.60
CA ASN A 538 -20.97 -32.80 -4.55
C ASN A 538 -19.46 -32.65 -4.33
N THR A 539 -18.79 -33.73 -3.92
CA THR A 539 -17.34 -33.74 -3.68
C THR A 539 -16.58 -33.54 -5.00
N ARG A 540 -15.52 -32.72 -4.98
CA ARG A 540 -14.76 -32.30 -6.18
C ARG A 540 -13.26 -32.56 -6.12
N ALA A 541 -12.71 -32.85 -4.94
CA ALA A 541 -11.32 -33.27 -4.75
C ALA A 541 -11.19 -33.97 -3.39
N VAL A 542 -10.14 -34.76 -3.22
CA VAL A 542 -9.60 -35.13 -1.91
C VAL A 542 -8.33 -34.29 -1.68
N TYR A 543 -8.12 -33.79 -0.46
CA TYR A 543 -6.92 -33.04 -0.08
C TYR A 543 -6.24 -33.69 1.12
N CYS A 544 -4.91 -33.84 1.08
CA CYS A 544 -4.11 -34.28 2.22
C CYS A 544 -2.68 -33.74 2.16
N GLU A 545 -1.97 -33.74 3.29
CA GLU A 545 -0.55 -33.40 3.37
C GLU A 545 0.33 -34.66 3.24
N THR A 546 1.51 -34.56 2.61
CA THR A 546 2.50 -35.65 2.55
C THR A 546 3.00 -36.09 3.94
N ILE A 547 3.03 -35.16 4.90
CA ILE A 547 3.25 -35.40 6.34
C ILE A 547 2.33 -34.40 7.06
N GLY A 548 1.35 -34.87 7.82
CA GLY A 548 0.35 -33.99 8.45
C GLY A 548 0.94 -33.12 9.57
N ASN A 549 0.53 -31.85 9.68
CA ASN A 549 0.91 -30.96 10.79
C ASN A 549 -0.29 -30.73 11.74
N PRO A 550 -0.18 -30.88 13.08
CA PRO A 550 1.03 -31.17 13.87
C PRO A 550 1.25 -32.66 14.23
N GLN A 551 0.40 -33.58 13.73
CA GLN A 551 0.42 -35.00 14.14
C GLN A 551 1.55 -35.83 13.49
N PHE A 552 2.16 -35.35 12.41
CA PHE A 552 3.19 -36.01 11.60
C PHE A 552 2.85 -37.41 11.07
N ASN A 553 1.56 -37.72 10.96
CA ASN A 553 1.08 -38.90 10.28
C ASN A 553 1.46 -38.88 8.78
N VAL A 554 1.75 -40.05 8.22
CA VAL A 554 2.14 -40.23 6.81
C VAL A 554 1.06 -41.04 6.09
N PRO A 555 0.26 -40.42 5.20
CA PRO A 555 -0.86 -41.12 4.56
C PRO A 555 -0.41 -42.12 3.48
N ASP A 556 -1.22 -43.17 3.26
CA ASP A 556 -1.08 -44.05 2.09
C ASP A 556 -1.67 -43.38 0.85
N LEU A 557 -0.90 -42.44 0.29
CA LEU A 557 -1.27 -41.66 -0.90
C LEU A 557 -1.76 -42.51 -2.07
N LYS A 558 -1.28 -43.76 -2.21
CA LYS A 558 -1.70 -44.66 -3.29
C LYS A 558 -3.10 -45.22 -3.08
N SER A 559 -3.43 -45.60 -1.85
CA SER A 559 -4.77 -46.09 -1.52
C SER A 559 -5.79 -44.94 -1.52
N ILE A 560 -5.40 -43.75 -1.05
CA ILE A 560 -6.24 -42.54 -1.12
C ILE A 560 -6.47 -42.11 -2.58
N SER A 561 -5.44 -42.13 -3.43
CA SER A 561 -5.54 -41.89 -4.88
C SER A 561 -6.55 -42.83 -5.53
N SER A 562 -6.47 -44.12 -5.20
CA SER A 562 -7.40 -45.14 -5.72
C SER A 562 -8.86 -44.83 -5.35
N VAL A 563 -9.12 -44.40 -4.10
CA VAL A 563 -10.45 -43.98 -3.63
C VAL A 563 -10.95 -42.71 -4.34
N ALA A 564 -10.07 -41.72 -4.55
CA ALA A 564 -10.42 -40.50 -5.29
C ALA A 564 -10.78 -40.80 -6.76
N HIS A 565 -9.97 -41.65 -7.42
CA HIS A 565 -10.18 -42.05 -8.81
C HIS A 565 -11.41 -42.94 -9.00
N GLU A 566 -11.71 -43.85 -8.08
CA GLU A 566 -12.99 -44.60 -8.04
C GLU A 566 -14.21 -43.65 -8.01
N ALA A 567 -14.09 -42.49 -7.37
CA ALA A 567 -15.13 -41.46 -7.29
C ALA A 567 -15.07 -40.42 -8.43
N GLY A 568 -14.14 -40.56 -9.39
CA GLY A 568 -13.98 -39.65 -10.52
C GLY A 568 -13.57 -38.22 -10.15
N ILE A 569 -12.75 -38.06 -9.09
CA ILE A 569 -12.23 -36.79 -8.59
C ILE A 569 -10.71 -36.85 -8.38
N PRO A 570 -9.98 -35.72 -8.48
CA PRO A 570 -8.54 -35.70 -8.29
C PRO A 570 -8.16 -35.80 -6.80
N LEU A 571 -6.98 -36.36 -6.55
CA LEU A 571 -6.25 -36.23 -5.30
C LEU A 571 -5.28 -35.03 -5.39
N ILE A 572 -5.44 -34.08 -4.46
CA ILE A 572 -4.55 -32.95 -4.24
C ILE A 572 -3.67 -33.27 -3.03
N VAL A 573 -2.35 -33.16 -3.18
CA VAL A 573 -1.39 -33.39 -2.09
C VAL A 573 -0.55 -32.16 -1.83
N ASP A 574 -0.58 -31.64 -0.61
CA ASP A 574 0.44 -30.68 -0.19
C ASP A 574 1.76 -31.40 0.10
N ASN A 575 2.78 -31.08 -0.69
CA ASN A 575 4.08 -31.69 -0.65
C ASN A 575 5.16 -30.78 -0.05
N THR A 576 4.77 -29.72 0.68
CA THR A 576 5.70 -28.80 1.34
C THR A 576 6.70 -29.55 2.23
N PHE A 577 6.21 -30.48 3.06
CA PHE A 577 7.04 -31.36 3.89
C PHE A 577 7.77 -32.47 3.10
N GLY A 578 7.35 -32.74 1.87
CA GLY A 578 8.09 -33.57 0.89
C GLY A 578 9.30 -32.85 0.27
N MET A 579 9.50 -31.57 0.60
CA MET A 579 10.65 -30.74 0.24
C MET A 579 10.92 -30.67 -1.28
N GLY A 580 10.05 -30.09 -2.10
CA GLY A 580 10.36 -29.88 -3.53
C GLY A 580 10.48 -31.16 -4.34
N GLY A 581 9.69 -32.18 -3.99
CA GLY A 581 9.82 -33.52 -4.58
C GLY A 581 11.05 -34.33 -4.12
N PHE A 582 11.81 -33.86 -3.13
CA PHE A 582 13.06 -34.48 -2.69
C PHE A 582 12.83 -35.73 -1.83
N LEU A 583 11.94 -35.66 -0.83
CA LEU A 583 11.62 -36.77 0.07
C LEU A 583 10.49 -37.65 -0.47
N CYS A 584 9.43 -37.03 -1.00
CA CYS A 584 8.27 -37.70 -1.59
C CYS A 584 7.99 -37.12 -2.98
N LYS A 585 7.45 -37.95 -3.88
CA LYS A 585 6.91 -37.53 -5.18
C LYS A 585 5.46 -37.99 -5.31
N PRO A 586 4.48 -37.24 -4.79
CA PRO A 586 3.08 -37.70 -4.72
C PRO A 586 2.47 -38.11 -6.07
N ILE A 587 2.85 -37.45 -7.17
CA ILE A 587 2.42 -37.80 -8.53
C ILE A 587 2.80 -39.25 -8.88
N ALA A 588 4.01 -39.69 -8.52
CA ALA A 588 4.44 -41.08 -8.73
C ALA A 588 3.73 -42.10 -7.80
N LEU A 589 2.97 -41.61 -6.82
CA LEU A 589 2.13 -42.38 -5.91
C LEU A 589 0.64 -42.28 -6.26
N GLY A 590 0.26 -41.51 -7.30
CA GLY A 590 -1.11 -41.38 -7.80
C GLY A 590 -1.82 -40.06 -7.49
N ALA A 591 -1.13 -39.05 -6.91
CA ALA A 591 -1.70 -37.71 -6.79
C ALA A 591 -1.81 -37.02 -8.16
N ASP A 592 -2.90 -36.31 -8.39
CA ASP A 592 -3.15 -35.61 -9.66
C ASP A 592 -2.66 -34.16 -9.63
N ILE A 593 -2.66 -33.55 -8.44
CA ILE A 593 -2.25 -32.18 -8.20
C ILE A 593 -1.33 -32.17 -6.98
N VAL A 594 -0.23 -31.44 -7.08
CA VAL A 594 0.65 -31.16 -5.94
C VAL A 594 0.69 -29.66 -5.66
N THR A 595 0.52 -29.28 -4.40
CA THR A 595 0.77 -27.91 -3.92
C THR A 595 2.02 -27.87 -3.08
N GLU A 596 2.80 -26.79 -3.17
CA GLU A 596 3.94 -26.58 -2.27
C GLU A 596 4.09 -25.10 -1.88
N SER A 597 4.36 -24.85 -0.61
CA SER A 597 4.84 -23.56 -0.10
C SER A 597 6.34 -23.41 -0.38
N CYS A 598 6.68 -22.74 -1.48
CA CYS A 598 8.07 -22.45 -1.85
C CYS A 598 8.84 -21.68 -0.74
N THR A 599 8.11 -20.95 0.10
CA THR A 599 8.59 -20.26 1.31
C THR A 599 9.38 -21.16 2.28
N LYS A 600 9.06 -22.46 2.34
CA LYS A 600 9.68 -23.43 3.26
C LYS A 600 10.94 -24.05 2.62
N TRP A 601 11.15 -25.37 2.66
CA TRP A 601 12.41 -26.02 2.26
C TRP A 601 12.90 -25.74 0.83
N VAL A 602 12.00 -25.45 -0.12
CA VAL A 602 12.35 -25.07 -1.50
C VAL A 602 13.22 -23.82 -1.51
N GLY A 603 12.76 -22.72 -0.92
CA GLY A 603 13.57 -21.52 -0.67
C GLY A 603 14.66 -21.76 0.37
N GLY A 604 14.31 -22.44 1.47
CA GLY A 604 15.23 -23.11 2.39
C GLY A 604 16.05 -22.22 3.33
N HIS A 605 15.81 -20.91 3.30
CA HIS A 605 16.68 -19.92 3.95
C HIS A 605 15.91 -18.80 4.69
N GLY A 606 14.57 -18.87 4.73
CA GLY A 606 13.71 -17.90 5.42
C GLY A 606 13.65 -16.50 4.77
N THR A 607 13.60 -16.43 3.43
CA THR A 607 13.98 -15.20 2.69
C THR A 607 12.95 -14.61 1.75
N SER A 608 11.93 -15.37 1.36
CA SER A 608 11.03 -15.06 0.25
C SER A 608 9.75 -15.87 0.37
N MET A 609 8.60 -15.24 0.13
CA MET A 609 7.30 -15.90 0.14
C MET A 609 6.83 -16.27 -1.26
N GLY A 610 6.17 -17.42 -1.37
CA GLY A 610 5.55 -17.89 -2.61
C GLY A 610 5.10 -19.35 -2.52
N GLY A 611 4.26 -19.76 -3.45
CA GLY A 611 3.83 -21.15 -3.61
C GLY A 611 3.79 -21.55 -5.08
N ILE A 612 3.68 -22.85 -5.33
CA ILE A 612 3.54 -23.43 -6.66
C ILE A 612 2.45 -24.49 -6.66
N VAL A 613 1.73 -24.59 -7.77
CA VAL A 613 0.83 -25.71 -8.08
C VAL A 613 1.45 -26.48 -9.24
N ILE A 614 1.54 -27.79 -9.08
CA ILE A 614 2.08 -28.73 -10.06
C ILE A 614 0.93 -29.63 -10.49
N ASP A 615 0.66 -29.59 -11.79
CA ASP A 615 -0.31 -30.43 -12.48
C ASP A 615 0.37 -31.75 -12.87
N GLY A 616 -0.23 -32.89 -12.50
CA GLY A 616 0.28 -34.21 -12.86
C GLY A 616 0.16 -34.51 -14.36
N GLY A 617 -0.71 -33.79 -15.09
CA GLY A 617 -0.88 -33.96 -16.53
C GLY A 617 -1.44 -35.33 -16.93
N HIS A 618 -2.19 -35.99 -16.05
CA HIS A 618 -2.76 -37.33 -16.28
C HIS A 618 -4.21 -37.51 -15.82
N PHE A 619 -4.82 -36.52 -15.17
CA PHE A 619 -6.22 -36.60 -14.74
C PHE A 619 -7.18 -36.27 -15.89
N ASP A 620 -8.19 -37.11 -16.10
CA ASP A 620 -9.23 -36.88 -17.12
C ASP A 620 -10.34 -36.00 -16.57
N TRP A 621 -10.27 -34.70 -16.87
CA TRP A 621 -11.27 -33.71 -16.48
C TRP A 621 -12.62 -33.88 -17.20
N GLY A 622 -12.68 -34.68 -18.28
CA GLY A 622 -13.89 -34.96 -19.05
C GLY A 622 -14.67 -36.19 -18.57
N ALA A 623 -13.98 -37.20 -18.01
CA ALA A 623 -14.55 -38.53 -17.77
C ALA A 623 -15.74 -38.56 -16.79
N SER A 624 -15.71 -37.78 -15.70
CA SER A 624 -16.70 -37.91 -14.61
C SER A 624 -17.89 -36.95 -14.71
N GLY A 625 -17.87 -35.98 -15.61
CA GLY A 625 -18.88 -34.91 -15.70
C GLY A 625 -18.94 -33.95 -14.49
N LYS A 626 -18.15 -34.18 -13.44
CA LYS A 626 -18.12 -33.34 -12.22
C LYS A 626 -17.46 -31.97 -12.42
N PHE A 627 -16.81 -31.75 -13.57
CA PHE A 627 -15.96 -30.60 -13.86
C PHE A 627 -16.47 -29.77 -15.07
N PRO A 628 -17.69 -29.19 -14.98
CA PRO A 628 -18.27 -28.41 -16.07
C PRO A 628 -17.36 -27.24 -16.47
N ALA A 629 -16.75 -26.55 -15.51
CA ALA A 629 -15.86 -25.41 -15.79
C ALA A 629 -14.52 -25.77 -16.50
N PHE A 630 -14.30 -27.04 -16.86
CA PHE A 630 -13.26 -27.48 -17.79
C PHE A 630 -13.82 -27.91 -19.15
N THR A 631 -15.04 -28.44 -19.19
CA THR A 631 -15.66 -29.08 -20.36
C THR A 631 -16.70 -28.22 -21.07
N GLU A 632 -17.28 -27.24 -20.37
CA GLU A 632 -18.24 -26.25 -20.88
C GLU A 632 -17.55 -25.00 -21.44
N PRO A 633 -18.25 -24.19 -22.27
CA PRO A 633 -17.68 -22.99 -22.86
C PRO A 633 -17.32 -21.96 -21.78
N ALA A 634 -16.09 -21.45 -21.77
CA ALA A 634 -15.67 -20.40 -20.86
C ALA A 634 -16.00 -19.00 -21.40
N ASP A 635 -16.86 -18.26 -20.71
CA ASP A 635 -17.29 -16.90 -21.10
C ASP A 635 -16.11 -15.92 -21.24
N GLY A 636 -15.16 -15.96 -20.28
CA GLY A 636 -13.95 -15.15 -20.28
C GLY A 636 -12.96 -15.44 -21.43
N TYR A 637 -13.28 -16.42 -22.28
CA TYR A 637 -12.51 -16.89 -23.43
C TYR A 637 -13.38 -17.19 -24.66
N HIS A 638 -14.47 -16.43 -24.86
CA HIS A 638 -15.34 -16.51 -26.06
C HIS A 638 -15.91 -17.92 -26.34
N GLY A 639 -16.17 -18.70 -25.29
CA GLY A 639 -16.73 -20.04 -25.42
C GLY A 639 -15.71 -21.15 -25.71
N MET A 640 -14.41 -20.86 -25.62
CA MET A 640 -13.35 -21.87 -25.58
C MET A 640 -13.60 -22.87 -24.44
N ARG A 641 -13.45 -24.17 -24.73
CA ARG A 641 -13.57 -25.26 -23.74
C ARG A 641 -12.16 -25.70 -23.34
N PHE A 642 -11.79 -25.54 -22.07
CA PHE A 642 -10.41 -25.78 -21.60
C PHE A 642 -9.93 -27.21 -21.87
N TRP A 643 -10.77 -28.21 -21.59
CA TRP A 643 -10.46 -29.63 -21.81
C TRP A 643 -10.30 -29.97 -23.29
N GLU A 644 -11.17 -29.47 -24.18
CA GLU A 644 -11.04 -29.71 -25.63
C GLU A 644 -9.80 -29.02 -26.22
N THR A 645 -9.39 -27.88 -25.65
CA THR A 645 -8.30 -27.05 -26.18
C THR A 645 -6.92 -27.50 -25.68
N TYR A 646 -6.80 -27.84 -24.40
CA TYR A 646 -5.52 -28.11 -23.73
C TYR A 646 -5.37 -29.57 -23.26
N GLY A 647 -6.44 -30.37 -23.31
CA GLY A 647 -6.42 -31.76 -22.85
C GLY A 647 -5.87 -31.88 -21.44
N LEU A 648 -4.87 -32.74 -21.26
CA LEU A 648 -4.24 -33.03 -19.97
C LEU A 648 -3.56 -31.80 -19.32
N GLU A 649 -3.27 -30.72 -20.06
CA GLU A 649 -2.73 -29.46 -19.50
C GLU A 649 -3.80 -28.46 -19.06
N ALA A 650 -5.09 -28.84 -19.11
CA ALA A 650 -6.21 -27.91 -18.89
C ALA A 650 -6.23 -27.26 -17.50
N LEU A 651 -5.74 -27.94 -16.45
CA LEU A 651 -5.57 -27.32 -15.13
C LEU A 651 -4.48 -26.25 -15.15
N SER A 652 -3.29 -26.57 -15.65
CA SER A 652 -2.19 -25.60 -15.79
C SER A 652 -2.58 -24.39 -16.64
N ALA A 653 -3.27 -24.61 -17.77
CA ALA A 653 -3.78 -23.54 -18.63
C ALA A 653 -4.78 -22.66 -17.88
N ARG A 654 -5.78 -23.27 -17.23
CA ARG A 654 -6.83 -22.55 -16.52
C ARG A 654 -6.32 -21.81 -15.29
N LEU A 655 -5.41 -22.38 -14.50
CA LEU A 655 -4.78 -21.69 -13.37
C LEU A 655 -4.05 -20.41 -13.80
N ARG A 656 -3.44 -20.39 -14.99
CA ARG A 656 -2.74 -19.20 -15.53
C ARG A 656 -3.69 -18.20 -16.20
N MET A 657 -4.66 -18.70 -16.95
CA MET A 657 -5.53 -17.90 -17.82
C MET A 657 -6.77 -17.35 -17.11
N ASP A 658 -7.35 -18.15 -16.21
CA ASP A 658 -8.56 -17.83 -15.44
C ASP A 658 -8.13 -17.25 -14.09
N ALA A 659 -7.66 -18.11 -13.17
CA ALA A 659 -7.40 -17.73 -11.78
C ALA A 659 -6.26 -16.70 -11.60
N MET A 660 -5.07 -16.91 -12.18
CA MET A 660 -3.94 -15.99 -12.01
C MET A 660 -4.17 -14.63 -12.70
N ARG A 661 -4.94 -14.61 -13.80
CA ARG A 661 -5.30 -13.38 -14.53
C ARG A 661 -6.27 -12.52 -13.73
N ASP A 662 -7.33 -13.14 -13.20
CA ASP A 662 -8.48 -12.41 -12.65
C ASP A 662 -8.42 -12.25 -11.12
N LEU A 663 -7.75 -13.16 -10.39
CA LEU A 663 -7.52 -13.04 -8.95
C LEU A 663 -6.15 -12.41 -8.61
N GLY A 664 -5.21 -12.39 -9.56
CA GLY A 664 -3.91 -11.74 -9.41
C GLY A 664 -2.84 -12.37 -8.48
N PRO A 665 -2.88 -13.64 -7.98
CA PRO A 665 -1.82 -14.19 -7.13
C PRO A 665 -0.55 -14.57 -7.92
N CYS A 666 0.11 -13.59 -8.53
CA CYS A 666 1.32 -13.80 -9.32
C CYS A 666 2.59 -13.71 -8.45
N MET A 667 3.53 -14.62 -8.66
CA MET A 667 4.82 -14.63 -7.95
C MET A 667 5.73 -13.53 -8.51
N SER A 668 6.42 -12.78 -7.63
CA SER A 668 7.39 -11.77 -8.07
C SER A 668 8.58 -12.44 -8.79
N PRO A 669 9.13 -11.84 -9.87
CA PRO A 669 10.32 -12.40 -10.54
C PRO A 669 11.54 -12.53 -9.63
N PHE A 670 11.66 -11.67 -8.61
CA PHE A 670 12.75 -11.74 -7.64
C PHE A 670 12.60 -12.91 -6.67
N ASN A 671 11.40 -13.17 -6.16
CA ASN A 671 11.14 -14.33 -5.30
C ASN A 671 11.33 -15.63 -6.10
N ALA A 672 10.87 -15.67 -7.36
CA ALA A 672 11.13 -16.79 -8.26
C ALA A 672 12.64 -17.05 -8.45
N TRP A 673 13.45 -16.00 -8.66
CA TRP A 673 14.91 -16.12 -8.73
C TRP A 673 15.52 -16.66 -7.42
N MET A 674 15.09 -16.13 -6.26
CA MET A 674 15.52 -16.61 -4.95
C MET A 674 15.18 -18.09 -4.72
N PHE A 675 13.99 -18.56 -5.16
CA PHE A 675 13.62 -19.98 -5.07
C PHE A 675 14.46 -20.87 -5.97
N LEU A 676 14.89 -20.40 -7.15
CA LEU A 676 15.86 -21.15 -7.98
C LEU A 676 17.19 -21.35 -7.24
N GLN A 677 17.69 -20.31 -6.56
CA GLN A 677 18.92 -20.44 -5.74
C GLN A 677 18.74 -21.39 -4.55
N GLY A 678 17.54 -21.42 -3.96
CA GLY A 678 17.14 -22.42 -2.96
C GLY A 678 17.16 -23.84 -3.53
N LEU A 679 16.53 -24.06 -4.68
CA LEU A 679 16.42 -25.36 -5.35
C LEU A 679 17.78 -25.97 -5.71
N GLU A 680 18.75 -25.16 -6.16
CA GLU A 680 20.11 -25.64 -6.47
C GLU A 680 20.79 -26.34 -5.28
N THR A 681 20.49 -25.91 -4.05
CA THR A 681 21.07 -26.45 -2.80
C THR A 681 20.14 -27.41 -2.06
N LEU A 682 18.88 -27.54 -2.47
CA LEU A 682 17.85 -28.34 -1.83
C LEU A 682 18.29 -29.79 -1.55
N PRO A 683 18.98 -30.52 -2.45
CA PRO A 683 19.40 -31.89 -2.16
C PRO A 683 20.35 -32.01 -0.96
N LEU A 684 21.31 -31.09 -0.86
CA LEU A 684 22.31 -31.09 0.22
C LEU A 684 21.68 -30.68 1.56
N ARG A 685 20.78 -29.70 1.53
CA ARG A 685 20.05 -29.23 2.71
C ARG A 685 19.09 -30.30 3.22
N GLY A 686 18.32 -30.94 2.33
CA GLY A 686 17.36 -31.99 2.68
C GLY A 686 18.01 -33.16 3.41
N GLU A 687 19.16 -33.65 2.92
CA GLU A 687 19.92 -34.73 3.59
C GLU A 687 20.36 -34.34 5.00
N ARG A 688 20.86 -33.11 5.18
CA ARG A 688 21.28 -32.62 6.50
C ARG A 688 20.10 -32.39 7.45
N HIS A 689 18.99 -31.81 7.00
CA HIS A 689 17.77 -31.66 7.82
C HIS A 689 17.30 -33.02 8.36
N VAL A 690 17.19 -34.03 7.49
CA VAL A 690 16.81 -35.40 7.87
C VAL A 690 17.79 -36.00 8.88
N GLN A 691 19.10 -35.89 8.62
CA GLN A 691 20.15 -36.42 9.51
C GLN A 691 20.08 -35.80 10.90
N ASN A 692 19.98 -34.47 10.97
CA ASN A 692 19.88 -33.74 12.23
C ASN A 692 18.56 -34.07 12.96
N THR A 693 17.43 -34.12 12.25
CA THR A 693 16.12 -34.44 12.84
C THR A 693 16.09 -35.84 13.45
N LEU A 694 16.58 -36.85 12.73
CA LEU A 694 16.63 -38.22 13.26
C LEU A 694 17.58 -38.36 14.46
N ALA A 695 18.71 -37.66 14.45
CA ALA A 695 19.65 -37.67 15.57
C ALA A 695 19.08 -36.96 16.81
N LEU A 696 18.44 -35.80 16.64
CA LEU A 696 17.75 -35.09 17.72
C LEU A 696 16.59 -35.90 18.27
N ALA A 697 15.75 -36.49 17.41
CA ALA A 697 14.62 -37.34 17.82
C ALA A 697 15.07 -38.52 18.67
N LYS A 698 16.16 -39.20 18.29
CA LYS A 698 16.75 -40.31 19.06
C LYS A 698 17.34 -39.86 20.39
N TRP A 699 17.95 -38.68 20.45
CA TRP A 699 18.47 -38.12 21.70
C TRP A 699 17.33 -37.70 22.65
N LEU A 700 16.31 -37.01 22.14
CA LEU A 700 15.10 -36.67 22.90
C LEU A 700 14.38 -37.91 23.44
N GLN A 701 14.32 -39.00 22.66
CA GLN A 701 13.66 -40.26 23.06
C GLN A 701 14.30 -40.94 24.29
N VAL A 702 15.57 -40.66 24.58
CA VAL A 702 16.28 -41.18 25.77
C VAL A 702 16.52 -40.11 26.85
N SER A 703 16.05 -38.88 26.65
CA SER A 703 16.19 -37.78 27.61
C SER A 703 15.26 -37.99 28.81
N PRO A 704 15.76 -37.88 30.07
CA PRO A 704 14.93 -38.05 31.26
C PRO A 704 13.91 -36.90 31.47
N TYR A 705 13.95 -35.87 30.63
CA TYR A 705 13.07 -34.69 30.68
C TYR A 705 11.94 -34.72 29.66
N VAL A 706 11.94 -35.73 28.77
CA VAL A 706 11.00 -35.83 27.63
C VAL A 706 10.11 -37.07 27.83
N ALA A 707 8.80 -36.86 27.79
CA ALA A 707 7.83 -37.92 28.03
C ALA A 707 7.51 -38.74 26.76
N TRP A 708 7.54 -38.09 25.59
CA TRP A 708 7.27 -38.71 24.30
C TRP A 708 7.92 -37.91 23.17
N VAL A 709 8.25 -38.57 22.06
CA VAL A 709 8.74 -37.94 20.83
C VAL A 709 7.93 -38.47 19.65
N ASN A 710 7.46 -37.57 18.81
CA ASN A 710 6.68 -37.83 17.62
C ASN A 710 7.47 -37.42 16.38
N TYR A 711 8.05 -38.41 15.70
CA TYR A 711 8.79 -38.26 14.46
C TYR A 711 8.71 -39.55 13.63
N PRO A 712 8.31 -39.53 12.34
CA PRO A 712 8.07 -40.77 11.59
C PRO A 712 9.33 -41.59 11.26
N GLY A 713 10.53 -41.04 11.54
CA GLY A 713 11.79 -41.78 11.46
C GLY A 713 12.14 -42.61 12.71
N LEU A 714 11.32 -42.59 13.77
CA LEU A 714 11.48 -43.45 14.94
C LEU A 714 10.64 -44.73 14.80
N GLU A 715 11.20 -45.89 15.17
CA GLU A 715 10.50 -47.19 15.13
C GLU A 715 9.25 -47.26 16.01
N SER A 716 9.14 -46.36 17.01
CA SER A 716 7.97 -46.22 17.88
C SER A 716 6.81 -45.44 17.25
N HIS A 717 7.01 -44.81 16.09
CA HIS A 717 5.96 -44.06 15.41
C HIS A 717 4.97 -45.01 14.71
N PRO A 718 3.63 -44.82 14.83
CA PRO A 718 2.64 -45.71 14.23
C PRO A 718 2.88 -45.96 12.73
N ASP A 719 3.20 -44.89 11.99
CA ASP A 719 3.39 -44.96 10.54
C ASP A 719 4.83 -45.33 10.12
N TYR A 720 5.74 -45.70 11.02
CA TYR A 720 7.17 -45.87 10.71
C TYR A 720 7.42 -46.71 9.44
N THR A 721 6.79 -47.88 9.31
CA THR A 721 6.93 -48.76 8.14
C THR A 721 6.44 -48.12 6.84
N LEU A 722 5.36 -47.32 6.91
CA LEU A 722 4.83 -46.60 5.75
C LEU A 722 5.70 -45.39 5.40
N ALA A 723 6.18 -44.67 6.41
CA ALA A 723 7.09 -43.53 6.27
C ALA A 723 8.42 -43.93 5.62
N GLN A 724 9.01 -45.09 5.96
CA GLN A 724 10.21 -45.59 5.26
C GLN A 724 9.96 -45.89 3.77
N LYS A 725 8.72 -46.25 3.40
CA LYS A 725 8.32 -46.59 2.02
C LYS A 725 7.95 -45.35 1.18
N VAL A 726 7.21 -44.41 1.77
CA VAL A 726 6.71 -43.19 1.11
C VAL A 726 7.78 -42.09 1.05
N LEU A 727 8.65 -42.02 2.07
CA LEU A 727 9.70 -41.02 2.23
C LEU A 727 11.10 -41.68 2.21
N PRO A 728 11.52 -42.32 1.10
CA PRO A 728 12.72 -43.17 1.05
C PRO A 728 14.06 -42.43 1.24
N ARG A 729 14.05 -41.09 1.31
CA ARG A 729 15.24 -40.25 1.55
C ARG A 729 15.25 -39.59 2.93
N GLY A 730 14.28 -39.91 3.79
CA GLY A 730 14.18 -39.39 5.15
C GLY A 730 12.81 -38.85 5.51
N GLN A 731 12.46 -38.89 6.79
CA GLN A 731 11.10 -38.66 7.27
C GLN A 731 10.80 -37.20 7.66
N GLY A 732 11.32 -36.24 6.89
CA GLY A 732 11.09 -34.82 7.08
C GLY A 732 12.17 -34.09 7.90
N GLY A 733 11.91 -32.80 8.16
CA GLY A 733 12.79 -31.91 8.92
C GLY A 733 12.16 -31.35 10.20
N VAL A 734 11.07 -31.96 10.68
CA VAL A 734 10.27 -31.47 11.81
C VAL A 734 9.91 -32.64 12.74
N LEU A 735 9.85 -32.37 14.03
CA LEU A 735 9.34 -33.29 15.05
C LEU A 735 8.53 -32.55 16.11
N THR A 736 7.71 -33.27 16.86
CA THR A 736 7.10 -32.79 18.12
C THR A 736 7.54 -33.67 19.28
N PHE A 737 7.59 -33.10 20.49
CA PHE A 737 7.89 -33.85 21.70
C PHE A 737 7.19 -33.24 22.92
N GLY A 738 6.95 -34.06 23.93
CA GLY A 738 6.34 -33.65 25.20
C GLY A 738 7.36 -33.44 26.29
N VAL A 739 7.42 -32.25 26.89
CA VAL A 739 8.28 -31.96 28.05
C VAL A 739 7.59 -32.36 29.36
N ALA A 740 8.29 -33.10 30.20
CA ALA A 740 7.77 -33.62 31.47
C ALA A 740 7.86 -32.61 32.63
N GLY A 741 7.22 -31.44 32.48
CA GLY A 741 7.20 -30.34 33.45
C GLY A 741 5.79 -29.90 33.88
N ASN A 742 5.66 -28.72 34.46
CA ASN A 742 4.42 -27.92 34.38
C ASN A 742 4.46 -27.00 33.13
N ILE A 743 3.39 -26.26 32.84
CA ILE A 743 3.35 -25.42 31.61
C ILE A 743 4.39 -24.29 31.66
N GLU A 744 4.58 -23.67 32.82
CA GLU A 744 5.60 -22.62 33.05
C GLU A 744 7.02 -23.15 32.75
N GLN A 745 7.29 -24.43 33.03
CA GLN A 745 8.55 -25.09 32.68
C GLN A 745 8.63 -25.45 31.19
N VAL A 746 7.53 -25.78 30.51
CA VAL A 746 7.50 -26.03 29.06
C VAL A 746 7.75 -24.72 28.29
N GLU A 747 7.14 -23.62 28.73
CA GLU A 747 7.46 -22.25 28.29
C GLU A 747 8.94 -21.93 28.53
N ALA A 748 9.44 -22.14 29.75
CA ALA A 748 10.84 -21.88 30.09
C ALA A 748 11.84 -22.74 29.31
N VAL A 749 11.49 -23.93 28.81
CA VAL A 749 12.35 -24.68 27.87
C VAL A 749 12.54 -23.89 26.58
N VAL A 750 11.46 -23.33 26.03
CA VAL A 750 11.55 -22.54 24.79
C VAL A 750 12.33 -21.25 25.04
N ASP A 751 12.04 -20.55 26.14
CA ASP A 751 12.67 -19.25 26.47
C ASP A 751 14.16 -19.36 26.86
N ASN A 752 14.63 -20.53 27.30
CA ASN A 752 16.04 -20.76 27.64
C ASN A 752 16.90 -21.24 26.47
N LEU A 753 16.33 -21.58 25.30
CA LEU A 753 17.10 -21.93 24.10
C LEU A 753 17.87 -20.71 23.57
N LYS A 754 19.11 -20.92 23.11
CA LYS A 754 20.07 -19.89 22.70
C LYS A 754 20.53 -20.02 21.25
N LEU A 755 20.37 -21.20 20.66
CA LEU A 755 20.63 -21.47 19.25
C LEU A 755 19.31 -21.53 18.46
N CYS A 756 18.29 -22.16 19.03
CA CYS A 756 17.00 -22.32 18.37
C CYS A 756 16.20 -21.00 18.34
N SER A 757 15.67 -20.61 17.18
CA SER A 757 14.88 -19.38 17.03
C SER A 757 13.40 -19.62 17.34
N HIS A 758 12.84 -18.91 18.32
CA HIS A 758 11.42 -19.01 18.68
C HIS A 758 10.55 -18.19 17.71
N LEU A 759 10.00 -18.84 16.67
CA LEU A 759 9.15 -18.20 15.67
C LEU A 759 8.24 -19.18 14.91
N ALA A 760 7.13 -18.68 14.35
CA ALA A 760 6.09 -19.47 13.70
C ALA A 760 6.40 -19.85 12.23
N ASN A 761 7.55 -20.48 11.97
CA ASN A 761 7.93 -20.96 10.64
C ASN A 761 8.51 -22.39 10.68
N VAL A 762 8.67 -23.03 9.51
CA VAL A 762 9.35 -24.32 9.34
C VAL A 762 10.21 -24.31 8.06
N GLY A 763 11.25 -25.13 8.02
CA GLY A 763 12.05 -25.37 6.81
C GLY A 763 13.02 -24.26 6.40
N ASP A 764 13.45 -23.42 7.35
CA ASP A 764 14.65 -22.60 7.22
C ASP A 764 15.92 -23.45 7.52
N ALA A 765 17.08 -22.97 7.08
CA ALA A 765 18.40 -23.50 7.36
C ALA A 765 18.80 -23.47 8.84
N LYS A 766 18.08 -22.75 9.70
CA LYS A 766 18.31 -22.67 11.15
C LYS A 766 17.25 -23.47 11.89
N THR A 767 17.57 -23.94 13.09
CA THR A 767 16.66 -24.68 13.95
C THR A 767 15.63 -23.72 14.55
N LEU A 768 14.35 -23.99 14.30
CA LEU A 768 13.22 -23.18 14.75
C LEU A 768 12.41 -23.95 15.80
N ILE A 769 11.95 -23.25 16.82
CA ILE A 769 11.21 -23.81 17.96
C ILE A 769 9.89 -23.06 18.16
N ILE A 770 8.86 -23.76 18.62
CA ILE A 770 7.62 -23.13 19.08
C ILE A 770 6.85 -24.02 20.06
N HIS A 771 6.12 -23.43 21.01
CA HIS A 771 5.19 -24.11 21.91
C HIS A 771 3.74 -23.78 21.50
N PRO A 772 3.05 -24.61 20.68
CA PRO A 772 1.78 -24.26 20.05
C PRO A 772 0.64 -23.95 21.03
N TRP A 773 0.62 -24.60 22.21
CA TRP A 773 -0.40 -24.39 23.26
C TRP A 773 -0.54 -22.92 23.69
N ARG A 774 0.60 -22.21 23.79
CA ARG A 774 0.68 -20.81 24.22
C ARG A 774 0.85 -19.80 23.08
N THR A 775 0.99 -20.27 21.84
CA THR A 775 1.30 -19.41 20.69
C THR A 775 0.26 -19.61 19.59
N THR A 776 0.58 -20.35 18.52
CA THR A 776 -0.23 -20.51 17.29
C THR A 776 -1.66 -21.00 17.54
N HIS A 777 -1.90 -21.75 18.62
CA HIS A 777 -3.21 -22.29 18.96
C HIS A 777 -3.86 -21.60 20.16
N GLN A 778 -3.26 -20.57 20.76
CA GLN A 778 -3.71 -19.94 22.02
C GLN A 778 -5.22 -19.60 22.01
N GLN A 779 -5.72 -19.09 20.86
CA GLN A 779 -7.10 -18.66 20.65
C GLN A 779 -8.14 -19.80 20.59
N ILE A 780 -7.71 -21.05 20.43
CA ILE A 780 -8.60 -22.23 20.35
C ILE A 780 -8.95 -22.70 21.78
N PRO A 781 -10.20 -23.09 22.11
CA PRO A 781 -10.53 -23.68 23.42
C PRO A 781 -9.66 -24.89 23.77
N ASP A 782 -9.25 -25.03 25.03
CA ASP A 782 -8.27 -26.06 25.45
C ASP A 782 -8.71 -27.50 25.15
N ASP A 783 -10.02 -27.79 25.15
CA ASP A 783 -10.54 -29.09 24.75
C ASP A 783 -10.57 -29.31 23.23
N GLU A 784 -10.69 -28.25 22.42
CA GLU A 784 -10.48 -28.31 20.96
C GLU A 784 -8.99 -28.45 20.62
N LYS A 785 -8.07 -27.76 21.34
CA LYS A 785 -6.61 -27.93 21.20
C LYS A 785 -6.22 -29.41 21.33
N ILE A 786 -6.67 -30.07 22.41
CA ILE A 786 -6.32 -31.46 22.70
C ILE A 786 -6.90 -32.43 21.65
N LYS A 787 -8.13 -32.20 21.17
CA LYS A 787 -8.70 -32.99 20.05
C LYS A 787 -7.89 -32.82 18.76
N GLY A 788 -7.35 -31.62 18.51
CA GLY A 788 -6.41 -31.36 17.41
C GLY A 788 -5.00 -31.95 17.60
N GLY A 789 -4.73 -32.65 18.71
CA GLY A 789 -3.41 -33.19 19.03
C GLY A 789 -2.43 -32.17 19.64
N VAL A 790 -2.88 -30.96 19.97
CA VAL A 790 -2.06 -29.93 20.63
C VAL A 790 -2.22 -30.04 22.15
N THR A 791 -1.22 -30.61 22.81
CA THR A 791 -1.20 -30.83 24.26
C THR A 791 -0.37 -29.77 24.99
N PRO A 792 -0.61 -29.52 26.29
CA PRO A 792 0.08 -28.47 27.06
C PRO A 792 1.58 -28.71 27.29
N ASP A 793 2.08 -29.92 27.00
CA ASP A 793 3.49 -30.29 27.05
C ASP A 793 4.19 -30.26 25.67
N LEU A 794 3.44 -30.06 24.58
CA LEU A 794 3.92 -30.19 23.21
C LEU A 794 4.79 -29.01 22.78
N ILE A 795 6.02 -29.31 22.36
CA ILE A 795 6.92 -28.41 21.64
C ILE A 795 7.14 -28.95 20.22
N ARG A 796 7.11 -28.07 19.20
CA ARG A 796 7.42 -28.39 17.79
C ARG A 796 8.79 -27.83 17.42
N VAL A 797 9.65 -28.67 16.86
CA VAL A 797 10.98 -28.30 16.36
C VAL A 797 11.03 -28.47 14.85
N SER A 798 11.39 -27.43 14.10
CA SER A 798 11.85 -27.56 12.70
C SER A 798 13.36 -27.51 12.71
N VAL A 799 14.02 -28.65 12.51
CA VAL A 799 15.46 -28.82 12.74
C VAL A 799 16.27 -28.29 11.55
N GLY A 800 17.25 -27.44 11.84
CA GLY A 800 18.08 -26.77 10.85
C GLY A 800 19.30 -27.56 10.38
N LEU A 801 20.27 -26.82 9.84
CA LEU A 801 21.51 -27.32 9.22
C LEU A 801 22.74 -27.20 10.13
N GLU A 802 22.58 -26.67 11.34
CA GLU A 802 23.64 -26.53 12.33
C GLU A 802 24.28 -27.89 12.66
N HIS A 803 25.42 -27.86 13.33
CA HIS A 803 26.05 -29.09 13.76
C HIS A 803 25.24 -29.71 14.90
N ILE A 804 24.82 -30.97 14.75
CA ILE A 804 23.86 -31.64 15.65
C ILE A 804 24.25 -31.61 17.13
N LYS A 805 25.54 -31.63 17.47
CA LYS A 805 25.98 -31.53 18.87
C LYS A 805 25.63 -30.19 19.51
N ASP A 806 25.60 -29.12 18.72
CA ASP A 806 25.35 -27.77 19.20
C ASP A 806 23.85 -27.57 19.41
N ILE A 807 23.02 -28.17 18.53
CA ILE A 807 21.56 -28.28 18.72
C ILE A 807 21.25 -29.08 19.99
N ILE A 808 21.85 -30.26 20.17
CA ILE A 808 21.66 -31.08 21.38
C ILE A 808 22.09 -30.32 22.64
N HIS A 809 23.26 -29.68 22.61
CA HIS A 809 23.76 -28.89 23.73
C HIS A 809 22.83 -27.72 24.10
N ASP A 810 22.18 -27.10 23.11
CA ASP A 810 21.20 -26.05 23.36
C ASP A 810 19.96 -26.58 24.10
N PHE A 811 19.43 -27.74 23.71
CA PHE A 811 18.36 -28.41 24.46
C PHE A 811 18.80 -28.86 25.86
N GLU A 812 20.02 -29.39 26.01
CA GLU A 812 20.58 -29.77 27.33
C GLU A 812 20.61 -28.59 28.31
N GLN A 813 21.13 -27.43 27.88
CA GLN A 813 21.21 -26.26 28.73
C GLN A 813 19.84 -25.61 28.95
N ALA A 814 18.92 -25.67 27.97
CA ALA A 814 17.56 -25.17 28.12
C ALA A 814 16.73 -25.99 29.10
N PHE A 815 16.83 -27.33 29.07
CA PHE A 815 16.19 -28.20 30.07
C PHE A 815 16.69 -27.93 31.50
N GLN A 816 17.98 -27.63 31.66
CA GLN A 816 18.55 -27.22 32.95
C GLN A 816 18.06 -25.83 33.38
N GLY A 817 18.04 -24.85 32.46
CA GLY A 817 17.56 -23.48 32.70
C GLY A 817 16.08 -23.42 33.11
N ALA A 818 15.25 -24.29 32.51
CA ALA A 818 13.84 -24.47 32.86
C ALA A 818 13.62 -25.17 34.23
N GLY A 819 14.68 -25.59 34.93
CA GLY A 819 14.59 -26.25 36.22
C GLY A 819 13.84 -27.58 36.19
N LEU A 820 13.88 -28.30 35.06
CA LEU A 820 13.23 -29.58 34.91
C LEU A 820 13.85 -30.64 35.85
N LYS A 821 13.03 -31.60 36.25
CA LYS A 821 13.44 -32.78 37.03
C LYS A 821 13.40 -34.01 36.14
N GLU A 822 14.26 -34.97 36.42
CA GLU A 822 14.19 -36.28 35.77
C GLU A 822 12.83 -36.94 36.07
N ALA A 823 12.03 -37.14 35.02
CA ALA A 823 10.64 -37.57 35.08
C ALA A 823 10.47 -39.03 34.62
N LYS A 824 11.45 -39.87 34.95
CA LYS A 824 11.45 -41.29 34.59
C LYS A 824 10.25 -41.99 35.25
N ASP A 825 9.51 -42.76 34.46
CA ASP A 825 8.32 -43.52 34.88
C ASP A 825 7.15 -42.64 35.39
N TRP A 826 7.01 -41.41 34.87
CA TRP A 826 5.87 -40.52 35.15
C TRP A 826 4.76 -40.64 34.10
N VAL A 827 3.51 -40.42 34.50
CA VAL A 827 2.30 -40.48 33.66
C VAL A 827 1.60 -39.11 33.57
N PRO A 828 0.96 -38.77 32.41
CA PRO A 828 0.24 -37.51 32.25
C PRO A 828 -0.91 -37.33 33.25
N THR A 829 -0.97 -36.18 33.92
CA THR A 829 -2.02 -35.82 34.90
C THR A 829 -3.21 -35.12 34.26
N TRP A 830 -2.96 -34.30 33.23
CA TRP A 830 -3.96 -33.49 32.52
C TRP A 830 -5.07 -34.30 31.84
N LYS A 831 -4.88 -35.61 31.65
CA LYS A 831 -5.89 -36.52 31.07
C LYS A 831 -7.05 -36.88 32.01
N LYS A 832 -7.06 -36.42 33.28
CA LYS A 832 -8.05 -36.87 34.30
C LYS A 832 -9.07 -35.84 34.75
N ASP A 833 -8.72 -34.56 34.94
CA ASP A 833 -9.67 -33.56 35.42
C ASP A 833 -9.26 -32.12 35.01
N MET A 834 -9.97 -31.52 34.05
CA MET A 834 -9.55 -30.28 33.37
C MET A 834 -10.31 -29.01 33.81
N LYS A 835 -11.09 -29.06 34.90
CA LYS A 835 -12.04 -27.98 35.25
C LYS A 835 -11.64 -27.01 36.37
N GLY A 836 -10.45 -27.14 36.99
CA GLY A 836 -10.04 -26.31 38.12
C GLY A 836 -8.66 -25.66 37.94
N GLU A 837 -8.44 -24.48 38.53
CA GLU A 837 -7.19 -23.69 38.44
C GLU A 837 -5.90 -24.48 38.80
N ALA A 838 -6.04 -25.59 39.52
CA ALA A 838 -4.95 -26.47 39.91
C ALA A 838 -4.14 -27.06 38.73
N TRP A 839 -4.69 -27.16 37.51
CA TRP A 839 -3.92 -27.69 36.36
C TRP A 839 -2.92 -26.69 35.78
N ASN A 840 -3.18 -25.37 35.87
CA ASN A 840 -2.24 -24.35 35.39
C ASN A 840 -0.97 -24.25 36.26
N LYS A 841 -1.07 -24.60 37.56
CA LYS A 841 0.04 -24.55 38.54
C LYS A 841 0.55 -25.93 38.96
N GLY A 842 -0.10 -26.99 38.47
CA GLY A 842 0.25 -28.38 38.75
C GLY A 842 1.21 -28.96 37.71
N THR A 843 1.95 -30.00 38.09
CA THR A 843 2.82 -30.72 37.16
C THR A 843 1.98 -31.49 36.14
N LEU A 844 2.28 -31.37 34.84
CA LEU A 844 1.57 -32.07 33.75
C LEU A 844 1.78 -33.60 33.79
N TYR A 845 2.76 -34.03 34.58
CA TYR A 845 3.18 -35.41 34.79
C TYR A 845 3.37 -35.69 36.28
N ALA A 846 3.10 -36.92 36.71
CA ALA A 846 3.35 -37.37 38.08
C ALA A 846 3.89 -38.81 38.08
N PRO A 847 4.69 -39.23 39.08
CA PRO A 847 5.15 -40.61 39.20
C PRO A 847 3.99 -41.60 39.08
N THR A 848 4.21 -42.70 38.35
CA THR A 848 3.23 -43.80 38.31
C THR A 848 2.90 -44.23 39.74
N PRO A 849 1.62 -44.26 40.17
CA PRO A 849 1.29 -44.74 41.50
C PRO A 849 1.75 -46.19 41.62
N ASN A 850 2.67 -46.46 42.55
CA ASN A 850 3.07 -47.83 42.85
C ASN A 850 1.82 -48.65 43.14
N GLY A 851 1.69 -49.80 42.47
CA GLY A 851 0.87 -50.87 43.00
C GLY A 851 1.34 -51.19 44.42
N ALA A 852 0.39 -51.40 45.33
CA ALA A 852 0.66 -51.96 46.64
C ALA A 852 1.12 -53.42 46.53
#